data_AF-A0A800MBP2-F1
#
_entry.id   AF-A0A800MBP2-F1
#
_cell.length_a   1.000
_cell.length_b   1.000
_cell.length_c   1.000
_cell.angle_alpha   90.00
_cell.angle_beta   90.00
_cell.angle_gamma   90.00
#
_symmetry.space_group_name_H-M   'P 1'
#
loop_
_entity.id
_entity.type
_entity.pdbx_description
1 polymer ?
#
loop_
_entity_poly.entity_id
_entity_poly.type
_entity_poly.pdbx_seq_one_letter_code
_entity_poly.pdbx_strand_id
1 'polypeptide(L)'
;MKSQSPNLFKFISMGLVRLACAHHMIMKRLLACASMSALLLCADFATAQMTISLDKTSYDSTEDIIASWTNGPGNPADWIGIYPRGITPSSGSSGWLYVNGTQSVTIGVVDGSVTFAPSFLPGPGSWTAWYLLDDGYTPATEGVEFDIDIDDNFDSFSLDKASYESSEDIVVSWTNGPNNPTDWIGIYPRGITPSSGSSAWLYVNGTQSATVGVVDGSVTFTPADLPGLGDWTAWYLLNDGYTPTAEGVDFSIANVIASIVSFSSSSQFIGNAPINLRWSLDDAGGNIPIQSLTIEDGINPPIDVKGLTSIDVNPAGNAEYTLNLNDSDDTRQIKVFKDAGNTVAFSLDKTTFTTGENVVVSWADAAGDPYDLNGIYKLGDTPGAVSATSWNYLDGTQVGGGSFPSGSMSFAPFPDGDYFAVLLLNDGNSVAQGPIRFTVGTGSEGPAFVVNSIRRIHGIEGEPYTGKLGAYARSAIGSSLTFSKLEGPDWLTVSPDGTLSGEPGSRDIGPNVFTIQVSDFSSDTALTTLAIEVFTPGTVHLPRLKLLSFNIWVGTGNVSDGYNKGLDSILISDADIVAVCENNGRAGDWANDLGWHVFELGSDNAVLSRYPITATFTAGSTAGSTVRITDSPLRQIHFWSCHLTAYPYGPYDIRDTNAPDAARVTVGLAAESNSGRISQVSNILSRATSQLTAADVTPVFLLGDFNCPSHLDWTPGTAAAGQHFGLVIDWPVTRATENAGMIDAYRVVHPDPVIHPGNTWTPIDLNDVQDRIDMVQFKGASLSVIDCRVFTTIPQGRWPSDHAGVLAEFAVAPVDADSDGLHDAWEVANFGSITTQDSSGNSDRDLLDNFGELGFGTNPNDPVDSAPLRTSFEGNEFQITYRRIAGGSEENGVYTVEGIRYLIELSSDLRNWEPTAGRSNPIGTPLAVGKRIEEATYQINSEIGNDQVFIRIHLESVAP
;
A
#
# COMPACT_ATOMS: atom_id res chain seq x y z
N MET A 1 53.87 -44.84 24.95
CA MET A 1 54.13 -45.09 23.51
C MET A 1 53.01 -44.41 22.73
N LYS A 2 53.34 -43.34 21.99
CA LYS A 2 53.26 -43.23 20.51
C LYS A 2 51.82 -42.95 20.03
N SER A 3 51.55 -41.99 19.15
CA SER A 3 52.41 -41.17 18.26
C SER A 3 51.84 -39.74 18.15
N GLN A 4 52.63 -38.70 18.45
CA GLN A 4 53.39 -37.87 17.50
C GLN A 4 52.54 -36.97 16.58
N SER A 5 52.60 -35.67 16.89
CA SER A 5 52.58 -34.54 15.94
C SER A 5 53.88 -34.55 15.08
N PRO A 6 54.02 -33.79 13.96
CA PRO A 6 54.26 -32.32 14.06
C PRO A 6 53.93 -31.40 12.85
N ASN A 7 53.67 -30.11 13.15
CA ASN A 7 54.19 -28.89 12.45
C ASN A 7 53.75 -28.56 10.98
N LEU A 8 53.78 -27.29 10.50
CA LEU A 8 54.52 -26.09 10.94
C LEU A 8 53.95 -24.73 10.43
N PHE A 9 54.10 -23.65 11.23
CA PHE A 9 54.11 -22.18 10.88
C PHE A 9 52.81 -21.48 10.39
N LYS A 10 52.48 -20.21 10.77
CA LYS A 10 53.14 -19.17 11.63
C LYS A 10 52.12 -18.07 12.09
N PHE A 11 52.26 -17.56 13.33
CA PHE A 11 51.93 -16.22 13.91
C PHE A 11 51.12 -15.16 13.10
N ILE A 12 50.26 -14.27 13.65
CA ILE A 12 50.30 -13.44 14.89
C ILE A 12 48.89 -12.81 15.21
N SER A 13 48.70 -12.26 16.42
CA SER A 13 47.78 -11.13 16.80
C SER A 13 46.45 -11.37 17.57
N MET A 14 46.43 -10.87 18.83
CA MET A 14 45.39 -10.07 19.55
C MET A 14 43.90 -10.48 19.59
N GLY A 15 43.21 -10.17 20.72
CA GLY A 15 41.73 -10.08 20.78
C GLY A 15 41.08 -10.68 22.03
N LEU A 16 40.92 -9.88 23.09
CA LEU A 16 40.25 -10.22 24.35
C LEU A 16 38.70 -10.42 24.25
N VAL A 17 38.09 -10.99 25.32
CA VAL A 17 36.79 -10.54 25.95
C VAL A 17 35.48 -10.97 25.23
N ARG A 18 34.33 -11.36 25.87
CA ARG A 18 33.90 -11.41 27.30
C ARG A 18 32.63 -12.29 27.56
N LEU A 19 32.46 -12.71 28.84
CA LEU A 19 31.22 -12.85 29.67
C LEU A 19 30.00 -13.70 29.16
N ALA A 20 29.09 -14.26 29.99
CA ALA A 20 28.78 -14.18 31.44
C ALA A 20 28.21 -15.55 31.98
N CYS A 21 27.51 -15.77 33.13
CA CYS A 21 26.98 -14.91 34.22
C CYS A 21 26.65 -15.72 35.53
N ALA A 22 26.15 -14.99 36.55
CA ALA A 22 25.11 -15.35 37.56
C ALA A 22 25.37 -16.27 38.80
N HIS A 23 25.40 -15.69 40.03
CA HIS A 23 24.29 -15.74 41.04
C HIS A 23 24.59 -15.17 42.46
N HIS A 24 23.73 -14.23 42.93
CA HIS A 24 23.13 -14.00 44.28
C HIS A 24 23.87 -14.10 45.66
N MET A 25 23.64 -13.11 46.56
CA MET A 25 23.82 -13.19 48.04
C MET A 25 22.92 -12.21 48.86
N ILE A 26 22.72 -12.46 50.17
CA ILE A 26 21.76 -11.78 51.09
C ILE A 26 22.33 -11.54 52.52
N MET A 27 22.11 -10.34 53.12
CA MET A 27 22.11 -9.92 54.56
C MET A 27 23.29 -10.27 55.52
N LYS A 28 23.76 -9.44 56.49
CA LYS A 28 23.07 -8.87 57.68
C LYS A 28 23.91 -7.79 58.45
N ARG A 29 23.46 -7.29 59.62
CA ARG A 29 23.83 -5.97 60.25
C ARG A 29 24.59 -5.96 61.60
N LEU A 30 25.39 -4.88 61.81
CA LEU A 30 25.74 -4.02 63.00
C LEU A 30 26.04 -4.52 64.45
N LEU A 31 26.94 -3.75 65.11
CA LEU A 31 27.15 -3.33 66.54
C LEU A 31 28.60 -3.60 67.06
N ALA A 32 29.28 -2.81 67.92
CA ALA A 32 29.18 -1.39 68.38
C ALA A 32 30.42 -0.94 69.24
N CYS A 33 30.71 0.38 69.29
CA CYS A 33 31.36 1.21 70.36
C CYS A 33 32.70 0.85 71.09
N ALA A 34 33.72 1.76 71.04
CA ALA A 34 34.10 2.72 72.13
C ALA A 34 35.62 3.08 72.33
N SER A 35 35.85 4.35 72.75
CA SER A 35 36.97 4.97 73.53
C SER A 35 38.36 5.35 72.96
N MET A 36 38.58 6.69 72.91
CA MET A 36 39.74 7.58 73.20
C MET A 36 41.02 7.00 73.88
N SER A 37 42.23 7.61 73.86
CA SER A 37 42.86 8.75 73.12
C SER A 37 44.35 8.90 73.50
N ALA A 38 45.10 9.76 72.78
CA ALA A 38 46.41 10.38 73.14
C ALA A 38 47.69 9.51 72.95
N LEU A 39 48.88 10.04 72.59
CA LEU A 39 49.33 11.42 72.29
C LEU A 39 50.61 11.38 71.41
N LEU A 40 50.75 12.24 70.39
CA LEU A 40 52.06 12.78 69.93
C LEU A 40 51.86 14.03 69.05
N LEU A 41 52.65 15.09 69.28
CA LEU A 41 52.74 16.25 68.39
C LEU A 41 53.99 16.16 67.51
N CYS A 42 53.83 16.33 66.20
CA CYS A 42 54.71 17.13 65.36
C CYS A 42 53.87 17.69 64.20
N ALA A 43 54.13 18.91 63.76
CA ALA A 43 53.31 19.59 62.76
C ALA A 43 53.86 19.40 61.36
N ASP A 44 53.00 18.98 60.43
CA ASP A 44 53.07 19.43 59.05
C ASP A 44 52.03 20.54 58.89
N PHE A 45 52.46 21.73 58.49
CA PHE A 45 51.55 22.73 57.94
C PHE A 45 51.18 22.26 56.53
N ALA A 46 50.06 21.54 56.41
CA ALA A 46 49.38 21.43 55.14
C ALA A 46 48.92 22.83 54.73
N THR A 47 49.66 23.47 53.83
CA THR A 47 49.17 24.63 53.10
C THR A 47 47.85 24.23 52.44
N ALA A 48 46.77 24.96 52.71
CA ALA A 48 45.47 24.67 52.12
C ALA A 48 45.63 24.68 50.59
N GLN A 49 45.53 23.50 49.98
CA GLN A 49 45.70 23.36 48.55
C GLN A 49 44.51 24.01 47.86
N MET A 50 44.78 24.79 46.83
CA MET A 50 43.74 25.40 46.02
C MET A 50 42.81 24.32 45.44
N THR A 51 41.52 24.60 45.45
CA THR A 51 40.49 23.76 44.83
C THR A 51 39.61 24.58 43.90
N ILE A 52 39.23 24.00 42.77
CA ILE A 52 38.15 24.47 41.89
C ILE A 52 37.11 23.35 41.76
N SER A 53 35.85 23.73 41.63
CA SER A 53 34.71 22.84 41.42
C SER A 53 33.65 23.55 40.58
N LEU A 54 32.92 22.77 39.78
CA LEU A 54 31.70 23.21 39.12
C LEU A 54 30.48 22.77 39.96
N ASP A 55 29.34 23.43 39.80
CA ASP A 55 28.11 23.10 40.53
C ASP A 55 27.42 21.81 40.03
N LYS A 56 27.68 21.40 38.78
CA LYS A 56 27.30 20.11 38.19
C LYS A 56 28.44 19.53 37.34
N THR A 57 28.21 18.37 36.75
CA THR A 57 29.13 17.69 35.80
C THR A 57 28.52 17.48 34.40
N SER A 58 27.24 17.78 34.23
CA SER A 58 26.49 17.83 32.97
C SER A 58 25.47 18.97 33.09
N TYR A 59 25.23 19.68 31.99
CA TYR A 59 24.42 20.90 31.90
C TYR A 59 23.69 20.92 30.56
N ASP A 60 22.46 21.42 30.54
CA ASP A 60 21.75 21.67 29.27
C ASP A 60 22.39 22.87 28.55
N SER A 61 22.37 22.89 27.22
CA SER A 61 23.01 23.95 26.40
C SER A 61 22.51 25.38 26.66
N THR A 62 21.39 25.53 27.36
CA THR A 62 20.79 26.82 27.76
C THR A 62 21.02 27.18 29.24
N GLU A 63 21.74 26.36 30.01
CA GLU A 63 21.95 26.56 31.45
C GLU A 63 23.24 27.35 31.78
N ASP A 64 23.18 28.13 32.86
CA ASP A 64 24.33 28.82 33.46
C ASP A 64 25.27 27.82 34.19
N ILE A 65 26.58 27.89 33.93
CA ILE A 65 27.60 27.07 34.62
C ILE A 65 28.28 27.87 35.72
N ILE A 66 28.28 27.38 36.98
CA ILE A 66 28.87 28.08 38.13
C ILE A 66 30.20 27.43 38.54
N ALA A 67 31.31 28.08 38.23
CA ALA A 67 32.64 27.67 38.65
C ALA A 67 33.03 28.36 39.98
N SER A 68 33.36 27.57 41.01
CA SER A 68 33.71 28.04 42.35
C SER A 68 35.11 27.57 42.78
N TRP A 69 35.84 28.39 43.53
CA TRP A 69 37.19 28.06 44.02
C TRP A 69 37.44 28.54 45.45
N THR A 70 38.41 27.90 46.12
CA THR A 70 38.95 28.34 47.40
C THR A 70 40.47 28.25 47.43
N ASN A 71 41.10 29.10 48.25
CA ASN A 71 42.55 29.25 48.41
C ASN A 71 43.29 29.57 47.10
N GLY A 72 42.65 30.33 46.20
CA GLY A 72 43.27 30.83 44.96
C GLY A 72 44.37 31.87 45.23
N PRO A 73 45.34 32.05 44.33
CA PRO A 73 46.46 32.98 44.54
C PRO A 73 46.04 34.44 44.68
N GLY A 74 44.92 34.83 44.07
CA GLY A 74 44.32 36.15 44.23
C GLY A 74 45.01 37.24 43.40
N ASN A 75 45.61 36.89 42.25
CA ASN A 75 46.08 37.88 41.30
C ASN A 75 44.87 38.50 40.57
N PRO A 76 44.87 39.81 40.26
CA PRO A 76 43.77 40.44 39.52
C PRO A 76 43.53 39.89 38.11
N ALA A 77 44.53 39.24 37.52
CA ALA A 77 44.50 38.61 36.20
C ALA A 77 44.46 37.07 36.25
N ASP A 78 44.15 36.48 37.41
CA ASP A 78 43.76 35.06 37.46
C ASP A 78 42.41 34.89 36.73
N TRP A 79 42.25 33.79 36.00
CA TRP A 79 41.08 33.57 35.12
C TRP A 79 40.67 32.11 35.04
N ILE A 80 39.41 31.87 34.63
CA ILE A 80 38.90 30.53 34.34
C ILE A 80 38.72 30.40 32.83
N GLY A 81 39.36 29.38 32.25
CA GLY A 81 39.28 29.05 30.83
C GLY A 81 38.63 27.69 30.60
N ILE A 82 37.67 27.65 29.69
CA ILE A 82 37.02 26.43 29.19
C ILE A 82 37.79 25.93 27.96
N TYR A 83 38.15 24.66 27.95
CA TYR A 83 38.85 23.96 26.86
C TYR A 83 38.17 22.62 26.56
N PRO A 84 38.31 22.04 25.35
CA PRO A 84 37.81 20.70 25.06
C PRO A 84 38.43 19.65 26.00
N ARG A 85 37.67 18.62 26.36
CA ARG A 85 38.12 17.59 27.31
C ARG A 85 39.43 16.94 26.87
N GLY A 86 40.39 16.86 27.79
CA GLY A 86 41.73 16.32 27.54
C GLY A 86 42.73 17.29 26.88
N ILE A 87 42.34 18.55 26.60
CA ILE A 87 43.26 19.58 26.11
C ILE A 87 43.88 20.37 27.27
N THR A 88 45.21 20.37 27.32
CA THR A 88 45.98 21.22 28.25
C THR A 88 45.92 22.69 27.81
N PRO A 89 45.72 23.66 28.72
CA PRO A 89 45.56 25.07 28.37
C PRO A 89 46.71 25.66 27.53
N SER A 90 46.32 26.42 26.50
CA SER A 90 47.19 27.22 25.64
C SER A 90 46.38 28.36 25.01
N SER A 91 46.97 29.16 24.12
CA SER A 91 46.27 30.28 23.48
C SER A 91 45.03 29.83 22.68
N GLY A 92 43.87 30.40 23.01
CA GLY A 92 42.58 30.06 22.39
C GLY A 92 41.70 29.17 23.27
N SER A 93 41.23 29.73 24.40
CA SER A 93 40.14 29.12 25.17
C SER A 93 38.81 29.19 24.41
N SER A 94 37.96 28.19 24.63
CA SER A 94 36.63 28.08 24.02
C SER A 94 35.57 28.91 24.75
N GLY A 95 35.87 29.32 25.99
CA GLY A 95 35.11 30.27 26.81
C GLY A 95 35.98 30.75 27.96
N TRP A 96 35.85 32.01 28.41
CA TRP A 96 36.68 32.51 29.53
C TRP A 96 36.11 33.75 30.23
N LEU A 97 36.43 33.87 31.53
CA LEU A 97 36.19 35.03 32.40
C LEU A 97 37.34 35.16 33.42
N TYR A 98 37.71 36.37 33.83
CA TYR A 98 38.56 36.58 35.00
C TYR A 98 37.83 36.15 36.28
N VAL A 99 38.57 35.91 37.36
CA VAL A 99 38.03 35.50 38.68
C VAL A 99 37.10 36.54 39.34
N ASN A 100 36.96 37.73 38.75
CA ASN A 100 35.99 38.74 39.14
C ASN A 100 34.63 38.62 38.39
N GLY A 101 34.48 37.64 37.50
CA GLY A 101 33.28 37.42 36.68
C GLY A 101 33.14 38.30 35.45
N THR A 102 34.23 38.88 34.94
CA THR A 102 34.20 39.77 33.77
C THR A 102 35.36 39.49 32.81
N GLN A 103 35.30 40.06 31.60
CA GLN A 103 36.43 40.07 30.66
C GLN A 103 37.34 41.31 30.84
N SER A 104 37.45 41.85 32.06
CA SER A 104 38.36 42.97 32.37
C SER A 104 38.99 42.86 33.76
N VAL A 105 40.32 42.94 33.82
CA VAL A 105 41.11 42.91 35.06
C VAL A 105 40.73 44.08 35.99
N THR A 106 40.31 43.79 37.23
CA THR A 106 40.04 44.83 38.24
C THR A 106 40.45 44.45 39.67
N ILE A 107 40.05 43.28 40.16
CA ILE A 107 40.37 42.78 41.51
C ILE A 107 40.71 41.30 41.48
N GLY A 108 41.67 40.89 42.32
CA GLY A 108 41.98 39.48 42.55
C GLY A 108 41.07 38.88 43.61
N VAL A 109 40.67 37.62 43.42
CA VAL A 109 39.68 36.94 44.26
C VAL A 109 40.23 35.60 44.75
N VAL A 110 40.54 35.53 46.05
CA VAL A 110 41.14 34.35 46.71
C VAL A 110 40.13 33.20 46.86
N ASP A 111 38.93 33.51 47.33
CA ASP A 111 37.80 32.59 47.44
C ASP A 111 36.62 33.21 46.71
N GLY A 112 35.94 32.49 45.83
CA GLY A 112 34.88 33.05 45.01
C GLY A 112 34.21 32.08 44.05
N SER A 113 33.30 32.62 43.24
CA SER A 113 32.61 31.90 42.17
C SER A 113 32.32 32.84 41.00
N VAL A 114 32.26 32.28 39.79
CA VAL A 114 31.84 32.95 38.56
C VAL A 114 30.76 32.13 37.86
N THR A 115 29.78 32.82 37.30
CA THR A 115 28.75 32.23 36.43
C THR A 115 29.12 32.46 34.97
N PHE A 116 29.24 31.38 34.20
CA PHE A 116 29.30 31.40 32.74
C PHE A 116 27.88 31.23 32.21
N ALA A 117 27.29 32.33 31.74
CA ALA A 117 26.04 32.25 30.97
C ALA A 117 26.31 31.59 29.59
N PRO A 118 25.31 30.98 28.94
CA PRO A 118 25.47 30.27 27.66
C PRO A 118 26.22 31.05 26.57
N SER A 119 26.09 32.39 26.52
CA SER A 119 26.81 33.25 25.57
C SER A 119 28.34 33.30 25.76
N PHE A 120 28.87 32.74 26.84
CA PHE A 120 30.31 32.60 27.11
C PHE A 120 30.80 31.15 26.94
N LEU A 121 29.92 30.23 26.53
CA LEU A 121 30.20 28.80 26.41
C LEU A 121 30.23 28.37 24.93
N PRO A 122 31.07 27.38 24.58
CA PRO A 122 31.24 26.90 23.21
C PRO A 122 30.15 25.92 22.71
N GLY A 123 29.01 25.83 23.40
CA GLY A 123 27.92 24.91 23.07
C GLY A 123 28.14 23.45 23.51
N PRO A 124 27.28 22.52 23.05
CA PRO A 124 27.31 21.11 23.44
C PRO A 124 28.65 20.42 23.19
N GLY A 125 29.06 19.55 24.11
CA GLY A 125 30.27 18.75 24.03
C GLY A 125 30.91 18.44 25.39
N SER A 126 32.02 17.70 25.36
CA SER A 126 32.83 17.39 26.54
C SER A 126 33.93 18.44 26.77
N TRP A 127 33.94 19.05 27.95
CA TRP A 127 34.77 20.19 28.27
C TRP A 127 35.58 20.00 29.57
N THR A 128 36.57 20.86 29.78
CA THR A 128 37.35 20.99 31.01
C THR A 128 37.50 22.47 31.38
N ALA A 129 37.09 22.83 32.60
CA ALA A 129 37.30 24.14 33.19
C ALA A 129 38.64 24.17 33.94
N TRP A 130 39.49 25.15 33.61
CA TRP A 130 40.82 25.34 34.20
C TRP A 130 40.92 26.69 34.89
N TYR A 131 41.42 26.72 36.13
CA TYR A 131 41.86 27.97 36.75
C TYR A 131 43.32 28.25 36.36
N LEU A 132 43.55 29.44 35.81
CA LEU A 132 44.77 29.86 35.13
C LEU A 132 45.33 31.14 35.76
N LEU A 133 46.66 31.24 35.81
CA LEU A 133 47.37 32.24 36.61
C LEU A 133 47.85 33.44 35.81
N ASP A 134 47.52 34.65 36.28
CA ASP A 134 48.11 35.94 35.89
C ASP A 134 48.29 36.14 34.36
N ASP A 135 47.17 36.11 33.60
CA ASP A 135 47.12 36.14 32.12
C ASP A 135 47.90 35.03 31.38
N GLY A 136 48.46 34.07 32.12
CA GLY A 136 49.15 32.89 31.60
C GLY A 136 48.25 31.68 31.41
N TYR A 137 48.83 30.63 30.82
CA TYR A 137 48.18 29.33 30.58
C TYR A 137 48.66 28.24 31.54
N THR A 138 49.31 28.62 32.64
CA THR A 138 49.76 27.68 33.67
C THR A 138 48.60 27.37 34.61
N PRO A 139 48.13 26.11 34.69
CA PRO A 139 47.03 25.76 35.57
C PRO A 139 47.45 25.73 37.04
N ALA A 140 46.58 26.24 37.90
CA ALA A 140 46.78 26.27 39.35
C ALA A 140 46.47 24.93 40.05
N THR A 141 45.63 24.13 39.41
CA THR A 141 45.10 22.84 39.89
C THR A 141 44.96 21.87 38.71
N GLU A 142 44.51 20.64 38.97
CA GLU A 142 43.88 19.83 37.91
C GLU A 142 42.58 20.51 37.44
N GLY A 143 42.22 20.31 36.17
CA GLY A 143 41.00 20.86 35.57
C GLY A 143 39.75 20.06 35.94
N VAL A 144 38.59 20.72 35.94
CA VAL A 144 37.30 20.08 36.24
C VAL A 144 36.60 19.71 34.95
N GLU A 145 36.39 18.42 34.72
CA GLU A 145 35.67 17.92 33.55
C GLU A 145 34.15 18.05 33.73
N PHE A 146 33.46 18.47 32.67
CA PHE A 146 32.00 18.53 32.59
C PHE A 146 31.56 18.29 31.14
N ASP A 147 30.28 18.00 30.94
CA ASP A 147 29.64 17.93 29.64
C ASP A 147 28.59 19.04 29.51
N ILE A 148 28.39 19.55 28.30
CA ILE A 148 27.21 20.34 27.92
C ILE A 148 26.43 19.46 26.95
N ASP A 149 25.20 19.13 27.30
CA ASP A 149 24.32 18.30 26.50
C ASP A 149 23.40 19.20 25.65
N ILE A 150 22.84 18.65 24.57
CA ILE A 150 21.82 19.35 23.75
C ILE A 150 20.52 19.37 24.57
N ASP A 151 19.78 20.48 24.54
CA ASP A 151 18.43 20.52 25.12
C ASP A 151 17.53 19.48 24.43
N ASP A 152 16.99 18.52 25.20
CA ASP A 152 16.14 17.39 24.76
C ASP A 152 14.82 17.84 24.09
N ASN A 153 14.55 19.15 24.01
CA ASN A 153 13.38 19.75 23.40
C ASN A 153 13.36 19.76 21.85
N PHE A 154 14.38 19.25 21.13
CA PHE A 154 14.35 19.24 19.66
C PHE A 154 13.31 18.22 19.11
N ASP A 155 12.09 18.68 18.85
CA ASP A 155 10.93 17.81 18.59
C ASP A 155 10.98 17.08 17.24
N SER A 156 11.31 17.78 16.13
CA SER A 156 11.32 17.16 14.80
C SER A 156 12.17 17.90 13.78
N PHE A 157 12.68 17.13 12.80
CA PHE A 157 13.32 17.61 11.58
C PHE A 157 12.91 16.68 10.44
N SER A 158 12.41 17.24 9.34
CA SER A 158 11.81 16.48 8.24
C SER A 158 11.93 17.19 6.90
N LEU A 159 11.72 16.43 5.83
CA LEU A 159 11.54 16.93 4.48
C LEU A 159 10.08 16.72 4.06
N ASP A 160 9.58 17.54 3.13
CA ASP A 160 8.23 17.35 2.58
C ASP A 160 8.11 16.07 1.72
N LYS A 161 9.23 15.57 1.18
CA LYS A 161 9.33 14.32 0.38
C LYS A 161 10.64 13.57 0.64
N ALA A 162 10.66 12.28 0.28
CA ALA A 162 11.87 11.44 0.31
C ALA A 162 12.57 11.36 -1.07
N SER A 163 11.94 11.85 -2.14
CA SER A 163 12.50 11.92 -3.48
C SER A 163 11.98 13.15 -4.20
N TYR A 164 12.86 13.80 -4.95
CA TYR A 164 12.62 15.05 -5.67
C TYR A 164 13.10 14.97 -7.11
N GLU A 165 12.49 15.75 -7.99
CA GLU A 165 13.02 15.96 -9.34
C GLU A 165 14.21 16.93 -9.33
N SER A 166 15.08 16.86 -10.35
CA SER A 166 16.20 17.80 -10.51
C SER A 166 15.81 19.26 -10.76
N SER A 167 14.53 19.53 -11.03
CA SER A 167 13.94 20.87 -11.18
C SER A 167 13.00 21.28 -10.04
N GLU A 168 12.95 20.50 -8.96
CA GLU A 168 12.02 20.69 -7.85
C GLU A 168 12.67 21.37 -6.64
N ASP A 169 11.91 22.20 -5.94
CA ASP A 169 12.31 22.83 -4.67
C ASP A 169 12.25 21.81 -3.52
N ILE A 170 13.26 21.81 -2.64
CA ILE A 170 13.34 20.92 -1.49
C ILE A 170 12.98 21.69 -0.22
N VAL A 171 11.88 21.34 0.44
CA VAL A 171 11.43 22.00 1.67
C VAL A 171 11.82 21.19 2.90
N VAL A 172 12.70 21.77 3.72
CA VAL A 172 13.16 21.18 4.98
C VAL A 172 12.50 21.91 6.14
N SER A 173 11.86 21.21 7.06
CA SER A 173 11.09 21.78 8.18
C SER A 173 11.55 21.23 9.54
N TRP A 174 11.38 22.02 10.60
CA TRP A 174 11.66 21.61 11.98
C TRP A 174 10.71 22.27 12.97
N THR A 175 10.60 21.66 14.16
CA THR A 175 9.85 22.17 15.30
C THR A 175 10.70 22.15 16.56
N ASN A 176 10.53 23.16 17.40
CA ASN A 176 11.19 23.32 18.70
C ASN A 176 12.74 23.34 18.63
N GLY A 177 13.29 23.99 17.61
CA GLY A 177 14.72 24.17 17.40
C GLY A 177 15.37 25.20 18.35
N PRO A 178 16.71 25.17 18.55
CA PRO A 178 17.39 25.86 19.66
C PRO A 178 17.50 27.39 19.55
N ASN A 179 16.89 27.99 18.52
CA ASN A 179 16.73 29.43 18.36
C ASN A 179 18.04 30.23 18.25
N ASN A 180 19.14 29.65 17.77
CA ASN A 180 20.36 30.42 17.51
C ASN A 180 20.38 30.97 16.08
N PRO A 181 20.67 32.27 15.87
CA PRO A 181 20.93 32.83 14.54
C PRO A 181 21.98 32.10 13.68
N THR A 182 22.92 31.37 14.29
CA THR A 182 23.96 30.57 13.58
C THR A 182 23.65 29.06 13.50
N ASP A 183 22.43 28.64 13.83
CA ASP A 183 21.95 27.30 13.48
C ASP A 183 21.69 27.23 11.96
N TRP A 184 21.97 26.09 11.34
CA TRP A 184 21.96 25.96 9.88
C TRP A 184 21.59 24.57 9.39
N ILE A 185 21.05 24.52 8.18
CA ILE A 185 20.70 23.28 7.47
C ILE A 185 21.78 23.00 6.42
N GLY A 186 22.38 21.80 6.48
CA GLY A 186 23.39 21.35 5.53
C GLY A 186 22.96 20.11 4.76
N ILE A 187 23.10 20.14 3.44
CA ILE A 187 22.89 18.98 2.55
C ILE A 187 24.24 18.33 2.25
N TYR A 188 24.32 17.02 2.44
CA TYR A 188 25.51 16.19 2.24
C TYR A 188 25.16 14.95 1.41
N PRO A 189 26.12 14.29 0.71
CA PRO A 189 25.86 13.00 0.07
C PRO A 189 25.43 11.95 1.12
N ARG A 190 24.55 11.00 0.74
CA ARG A 190 24.02 10.00 1.66
C ARG A 190 25.13 9.24 2.38
N GLY A 191 24.96 9.07 3.69
CA GLY A 191 25.91 8.35 4.56
C GLY A 191 27.17 9.14 4.94
N ILE A 192 27.27 10.42 4.57
CA ILE A 192 28.34 11.31 5.04
C ILE A 192 27.88 12.03 6.32
N THR A 193 28.57 11.76 7.43
CA THR A 193 28.42 12.53 8.67
C THR A 193 28.91 13.97 8.47
N PRO A 194 28.18 14.99 8.97
CA PRO A 194 28.52 16.40 8.78
C PRO A 194 29.96 16.75 9.16
N SER A 195 30.61 17.49 8.27
CA SER A 195 31.96 18.04 8.42
C SER A 195 32.16 19.17 7.40
N SER A 196 33.34 19.79 7.36
CA SER A 196 33.61 20.91 6.44
C SER A 196 33.37 20.55 4.97
N GLY A 197 32.48 21.28 4.31
CA GLY A 197 32.15 21.09 2.88
C GLY A 197 30.78 20.48 2.63
N SER A 198 29.72 21.09 3.17
CA SER A 198 28.34 20.83 2.75
C SER A 198 28.18 21.10 1.25
N SER A 199 27.31 20.33 0.60
CA SER A 199 27.04 20.43 -0.84
C SER A 199 26.04 21.54 -1.17
N ALA A 200 25.10 21.82 -0.25
CA ALA A 200 24.30 23.03 -0.19
C ALA A 200 24.06 23.39 1.29
N TRP A 201 23.83 24.67 1.61
CA TRP A 201 23.53 25.09 2.98
C TRP A 201 22.80 26.45 3.08
N LEU A 202 22.01 26.61 4.14
CA LEU A 202 21.33 27.85 4.55
C LEU A 202 21.29 27.92 6.10
N TYR A 203 21.35 29.11 6.70
CA TYR A 203 20.96 29.28 8.11
C TYR A 203 19.46 29.04 8.29
N VAL A 204 19.01 28.77 9.52
CA VAL A 204 17.60 28.54 9.87
C VAL A 204 16.64 29.69 9.51
N ASN A 205 17.17 30.87 9.17
CA ASN A 205 16.40 31.98 8.62
C ASN A 205 16.18 31.93 7.09
N GLY A 206 16.61 30.86 6.41
CA GLY A 206 16.50 30.68 4.96
C GLY A 206 17.51 31.47 4.13
N THR A 207 18.62 31.94 4.72
CA THR A 207 19.63 32.77 4.03
C THR A 207 21.06 32.32 4.34
N GLN A 208 22.04 32.82 3.59
CA GLN A 208 23.47 32.63 3.90
C GLN A 208 24.05 33.71 4.85
N SER A 209 23.20 34.40 5.63
CA SER A 209 23.62 35.34 6.66
C SER A 209 22.86 35.11 7.97
N ALA A 210 23.58 34.72 9.03
CA ALA A 210 23.05 34.58 10.38
C ALA A 210 22.49 35.92 10.91
N THR A 211 21.17 36.01 11.10
CA THR A 211 20.53 37.24 11.61
C THR A 211 19.51 37.01 12.73
N VAL A 212 18.75 35.92 12.67
CA VAL A 212 17.65 35.59 13.58
C VAL A 212 17.59 34.06 13.70
N GLY A 213 17.50 33.55 14.93
CA GLY A 213 17.25 32.14 15.19
C GLY A 213 15.76 31.80 15.04
N VAL A 214 15.45 30.54 14.75
CA VAL A 214 14.09 30.13 14.42
C VAL A 214 13.76 28.82 15.14
N VAL A 215 12.79 28.89 16.07
CA VAL A 215 12.31 27.74 16.87
C VAL A 215 11.53 26.76 15.98
N ASP A 216 10.42 27.21 15.40
CA ASP A 216 9.63 26.45 14.43
C ASP A 216 9.80 27.10 13.06
N GLY A 217 10.17 26.33 12.04
CA GLY A 217 10.52 26.91 10.75
C GLY A 217 10.65 25.92 9.61
N SER A 218 10.84 26.49 8.42
CA SER A 218 11.20 25.76 7.21
C SER A 218 12.15 26.58 6.34
N VAL A 219 13.04 25.91 5.62
CA VAL A 219 13.86 26.50 4.54
C VAL A 219 13.58 25.76 3.24
N THR A 220 13.66 26.49 2.13
CA THR A 220 13.57 25.93 0.78
C THR A 220 14.93 26.01 0.10
N PHE A 221 15.45 24.88 -0.35
CA PHE A 221 16.58 24.84 -1.28
C PHE A 221 16.05 24.77 -2.70
N THR A 222 16.46 25.70 -3.56
CA THR A 222 16.02 25.72 -4.96
C THR A 222 16.96 24.90 -5.84
N PRO A 223 16.54 24.44 -7.03
CA PRO A 223 17.42 23.72 -7.97
C PRO A 223 18.75 24.40 -8.30
N ALA A 224 18.84 25.73 -8.17
CA ALA A 224 20.08 26.48 -8.38
C ALA A 224 21.11 26.31 -7.25
N ASP A 225 20.65 25.92 -6.06
CA ASP A 225 21.46 25.72 -4.85
C ASP A 225 21.95 24.27 -4.71
N LEU A 226 21.39 23.33 -5.48
CA LEU A 226 21.55 21.90 -5.28
C LEU A 226 22.74 21.28 -6.06
N PRO A 227 23.41 20.27 -5.48
CA PRO A 227 24.61 19.64 -6.05
C PRO A 227 24.37 18.67 -7.22
N GLY A 228 23.12 18.47 -7.65
CA GLY A 228 22.74 17.61 -8.77
C GLY A 228 22.14 16.25 -8.33
N LEU A 229 22.01 15.33 -9.30
CA LEU A 229 21.39 14.02 -9.09
C LEU A 229 22.18 13.17 -8.08
N GLY A 230 21.47 12.38 -7.28
CA GLY A 230 22.07 11.43 -6.34
C GLY A 230 21.24 11.18 -5.08
N ASP A 231 21.83 10.42 -4.17
CA ASP A 231 21.32 10.22 -2.81
C ASP A 231 21.97 11.21 -1.85
N TRP A 232 21.16 11.85 -1.01
CA TRP A 232 21.55 12.95 -0.14
C TRP A 232 20.97 12.77 1.26
N THR A 233 21.57 13.44 2.23
CA THR A 233 21.09 13.57 3.61
C THR A 233 21.06 15.04 3.98
N ALA A 234 19.92 15.54 4.45
CA ALA A 234 19.83 16.85 5.09
C ALA A 234 20.12 16.72 6.59
N TRP A 235 20.75 17.75 7.18
CA TRP A 235 21.10 17.79 8.59
C TRP A 235 20.79 19.17 9.19
N TYR A 236 20.21 19.20 10.39
CA TYR A 236 20.15 20.38 11.24
C TYR A 236 21.43 20.45 12.09
N LEU A 237 22.13 21.58 12.05
CA LEU A 237 23.48 21.76 12.59
C LEU A 237 23.60 23.01 13.44
N LEU A 238 24.30 22.90 14.57
CA LEU A 238 24.34 23.94 15.60
C LEU A 238 25.48 24.94 15.43
N ASN A 239 25.20 26.23 15.66
CA ASN A 239 26.17 27.26 16.03
C ASN A 239 27.43 27.36 15.13
N ASP A 240 27.30 27.43 13.80
CA ASP A 240 28.40 27.33 12.81
C ASP A 240 29.26 26.04 12.87
N GLY A 241 28.88 25.08 13.72
CA GLY A 241 29.50 23.78 13.91
C GLY A 241 28.89 22.69 13.03
N TYR A 242 29.42 21.47 13.19
CA TYR A 242 29.00 20.27 12.45
C TYR A 242 28.38 19.20 13.35
N THR A 243 27.94 19.58 14.55
CA THR A 243 27.25 18.68 15.49
C THR A 243 25.77 18.66 15.14
N PRO A 244 25.19 17.51 14.75
CA PRO A 244 23.76 17.42 14.43
C PRO A 244 22.90 17.34 15.69
N THR A 245 21.69 17.90 15.64
CA THR A 245 20.66 17.77 16.71
C THR A 245 19.77 16.55 16.56
N ALA A 246 19.62 16.04 15.34
CA ALA A 246 18.75 14.91 15.01
C ALA A 246 19.46 13.94 14.05
N GLU A 247 18.86 12.76 13.84
CA GLU A 247 19.27 11.92 12.72
C GLU A 247 19.04 12.66 11.40
N GLY A 248 20.00 12.53 10.48
CA GLY A 248 19.92 13.15 9.16
C GLY A 248 18.78 12.54 8.35
N VAL A 249 18.03 13.39 7.63
CA VAL A 249 16.89 12.95 6.84
C VAL A 249 17.35 12.68 5.42
N ASP A 250 17.28 11.41 5.03
CA ASP A 250 17.70 10.91 3.74
C ASP A 250 16.68 11.20 2.64
N PHE A 251 17.15 11.67 1.49
CA PHE A 251 16.35 11.87 0.29
C PHE A 251 17.15 11.54 -0.99
N SER A 252 16.49 11.55 -2.14
CA SER A 252 17.15 11.44 -3.45
C SER A 252 16.70 12.54 -4.41
N ILE A 253 17.59 12.93 -5.31
CA ILE A 253 17.28 13.78 -6.47
C ILE A 253 17.49 12.94 -7.71
N ALA A 254 16.41 12.73 -8.48
CA ALA A 254 16.41 11.91 -9.69
C ALA A 254 15.87 12.70 -10.90
N ASN A 255 16.19 12.23 -12.10
CA ASN A 255 15.42 12.59 -13.30
C ASN A 255 14.31 11.56 -13.47
N VAL A 256 13.08 12.00 -13.69
CA VAL A 256 12.06 11.12 -14.27
C VAL A 256 12.35 11.03 -15.77
N ILE A 257 12.65 9.82 -16.25
CA ILE A 257 12.92 9.56 -17.67
C ILE A 257 11.77 8.78 -18.28
N ALA A 258 11.45 9.09 -19.54
CA ALA A 258 10.44 8.33 -20.26
C ALA A 258 10.96 6.91 -20.51
N SER A 259 10.07 5.91 -20.45
CA SER A 259 10.42 4.50 -20.68
C SER A 259 9.47 3.81 -21.67
N ILE A 260 9.95 2.75 -22.33
CA ILE A 260 9.13 1.93 -23.22
C ILE A 260 8.36 0.90 -22.39
N VAL A 261 7.07 1.14 -22.19
CA VAL A 261 6.17 0.24 -21.45
C VAL A 261 5.88 -1.02 -22.26
N SER A 262 5.64 -0.87 -23.57
CA SER A 262 5.38 -2.02 -24.45
C SER A 262 5.97 -1.83 -25.84
N PHE A 263 6.32 -2.94 -26.48
CA PHE A 263 6.56 -3.02 -27.92
C PHE A 263 6.07 -4.38 -28.42
N SER A 264 5.14 -4.39 -29.37
CA SER A 264 4.41 -5.58 -29.82
C SER A 264 4.12 -5.54 -31.32
N SER A 265 3.70 -6.67 -31.89
CA SER A 265 3.28 -6.77 -33.29
C SER A 265 1.91 -7.41 -33.38
N SER A 266 1.09 -6.97 -34.34
CA SER A 266 -0.25 -7.52 -34.59
C SER A 266 -0.25 -8.98 -35.07
N SER A 267 0.91 -9.51 -35.45
CA SER A 267 1.14 -10.94 -35.71
C SER A 267 2.63 -11.25 -35.60
N GLN A 268 2.97 -12.49 -35.22
CA GLN A 268 4.35 -12.99 -35.34
C GLN A 268 4.69 -13.41 -36.78
N PHE A 269 3.69 -13.68 -37.62
CA PHE A 269 3.88 -14.24 -38.96
C PHE A 269 3.36 -13.31 -40.06
N ILE A 270 4.17 -13.12 -41.09
CA ILE A 270 3.89 -12.25 -42.25
C ILE A 270 2.79 -12.88 -43.09
N GLY A 271 1.61 -12.24 -43.08
CA GLY A 271 0.45 -12.61 -43.87
C GLY A 271 0.29 -11.78 -45.15
N ASN A 272 -0.96 -11.67 -45.63
CA ASN A 272 -1.31 -10.82 -46.78
C ASN A 272 -1.59 -9.36 -46.41
N ALA A 273 -1.73 -9.06 -45.10
CA ALA A 273 -1.88 -7.72 -44.56
C ALA A 273 -0.55 -7.22 -43.97
N PRO A 274 -0.30 -5.90 -43.91
CA PRO A 274 0.81 -5.35 -43.14
C PRO A 274 0.77 -5.81 -41.69
N ILE A 275 1.94 -6.00 -41.09
CA ILE A 275 2.07 -6.17 -39.65
C ILE A 275 2.12 -4.77 -39.04
N ASN A 276 1.18 -4.44 -38.17
CA ASN A 276 1.24 -3.22 -37.38
C ASN A 276 2.13 -3.48 -36.16
N LEU A 277 3.27 -2.80 -36.08
CA LEU A 277 4.10 -2.72 -34.88
C LEU A 277 3.53 -1.62 -33.97
N ARG A 278 3.45 -1.87 -32.66
CA ARG A 278 2.76 -1.00 -31.68
C ARG A 278 3.59 -0.83 -30.43
N TRP A 279 3.54 0.35 -29.82
CA TRP A 279 4.22 0.63 -28.56
C TRP A 279 3.44 1.61 -27.69
N SER A 280 3.75 1.58 -26.40
CA SER A 280 3.36 2.58 -25.42
C SER A 280 4.58 3.02 -24.63
N LEU A 281 4.54 4.27 -24.18
CA LEU A 281 5.58 4.90 -23.37
C LEU A 281 4.97 5.35 -22.04
N ASP A 282 5.77 5.34 -20.99
CA ASP A 282 5.47 6.09 -19.78
C ASP A 282 6.18 7.44 -19.91
N ASP A 283 5.42 8.49 -20.24
CA ASP A 283 5.91 9.87 -20.44
C ASP A 283 5.18 10.90 -19.55
N ALA A 284 4.46 10.41 -18.53
CA ALA A 284 3.60 11.18 -17.64
C ALA A 284 2.57 12.08 -18.36
N GLY A 285 2.05 11.65 -19.52
CA GLY A 285 1.08 12.42 -20.31
C GLY A 285 1.73 13.47 -21.20
N GLY A 286 2.94 13.19 -21.68
CA GLY A 286 3.77 14.10 -22.48
C GLY A 286 4.53 15.15 -21.66
N ASN A 287 4.51 15.06 -20.33
CA ASN A 287 5.25 15.97 -19.44
C ASN A 287 6.75 15.65 -19.39
N ILE A 288 7.14 14.40 -19.66
CA ILE A 288 8.56 14.00 -19.77
C ILE A 288 9.03 14.20 -21.22
N PRO A 289 10.06 15.02 -21.47
CA PRO A 289 10.49 15.33 -22.83
C PRO A 289 11.21 14.14 -23.50
N ILE A 290 10.52 13.46 -24.41
CA ILE A 290 11.13 12.50 -25.35
C ILE A 290 12.11 13.27 -26.25
N GLN A 291 13.38 12.87 -26.27
CA GLN A 291 14.41 13.45 -27.12
C GLN A 291 14.30 12.86 -28.53
N SER A 292 14.39 11.54 -28.65
CA SER A 292 14.23 10.78 -29.90
C SER A 292 13.44 9.49 -29.66
N LEU A 293 12.79 8.97 -30.71
CA LEU A 293 12.13 7.68 -30.71
C LEU A 293 12.22 7.09 -32.11
N THR A 294 13.01 6.03 -32.30
CA THR A 294 13.27 5.45 -33.62
C THR A 294 12.94 3.96 -33.68
N ILE A 295 12.53 3.49 -34.86
CA ILE A 295 12.47 2.05 -35.19
C ILE A 295 13.55 1.70 -36.21
N GLU A 296 14.24 0.60 -35.95
CA GLU A 296 15.35 0.08 -36.75
C GLU A 296 15.11 -1.39 -37.08
N ASP A 297 15.41 -1.81 -38.32
CA ASP A 297 15.31 -3.21 -38.77
C ASP A 297 16.67 -3.85 -39.11
N GLY A 298 17.77 -3.17 -38.77
CA GLY A 298 19.14 -3.57 -39.07
C GLY A 298 19.55 -3.50 -40.54
N ILE A 299 18.64 -3.12 -41.45
CA ILE A 299 18.86 -3.12 -42.91
C ILE A 299 18.68 -1.72 -43.49
N ASN A 300 17.64 -1.01 -43.05
CA ASN A 300 17.26 0.33 -43.47
C ASN A 300 17.71 1.39 -42.45
N PRO A 301 17.80 2.67 -42.84
CA PRO A 301 18.05 3.76 -41.89
C PRO A 301 16.96 3.83 -40.80
N PRO A 302 17.29 4.27 -39.57
CA PRO A 302 16.31 4.43 -38.50
C PRO A 302 15.14 5.33 -38.91
N ILE A 303 13.92 4.86 -38.62
CA ILE A 303 12.68 5.60 -38.88
C ILE A 303 12.35 6.39 -37.62
N ASP A 304 12.29 7.72 -37.72
CA ASP A 304 11.73 8.56 -36.64
C ASP A 304 10.22 8.29 -36.53
N VAL A 305 9.80 7.80 -35.36
CA VAL A 305 8.41 7.48 -35.04
C VAL A 305 7.89 8.29 -33.85
N LYS A 306 8.58 9.38 -33.49
CA LYS A 306 8.19 10.28 -32.41
C LYS A 306 6.78 10.85 -32.63
N GLY A 307 5.92 10.73 -31.62
CA GLY A 307 4.52 11.12 -31.68
C GLY A 307 3.60 10.11 -32.40
N LEU A 308 4.12 8.97 -32.84
CA LEU A 308 3.34 7.80 -33.24
C LEU A 308 3.32 6.77 -32.11
N THR A 309 2.29 5.92 -32.10
CA THR A 309 2.16 4.74 -31.21
C THR A 309 2.16 3.43 -32.00
N SER A 310 2.22 3.51 -33.34
CA SER A 310 2.30 2.33 -34.22
C SER A 310 2.86 2.68 -35.61
N ILE A 311 3.32 1.66 -36.33
CA ILE A 311 3.69 1.74 -37.75
C ILE A 311 3.34 0.42 -38.46
N ASP A 312 2.78 0.50 -39.67
CA ASP A 312 2.60 -0.66 -40.54
C ASP A 312 3.89 -1.00 -41.27
N VAL A 313 4.37 -2.24 -41.08
CA VAL A 313 5.51 -2.81 -41.81
C VAL A 313 5.06 -3.98 -42.68
N ASN A 314 5.71 -4.17 -43.82
CA ASN A 314 5.46 -5.31 -44.70
C ASN A 314 6.78 -5.92 -45.19
N PRO A 315 7.54 -6.57 -44.28
CA PRO A 315 8.84 -7.15 -44.63
C PRO A 315 8.68 -8.32 -45.61
N ALA A 316 9.59 -8.41 -46.58
CA ALA A 316 9.53 -9.43 -47.63
C ALA A 316 9.95 -10.84 -47.17
N GLY A 317 10.54 -10.94 -45.98
CA GLY A 317 11.09 -12.14 -45.33
C GLY A 317 11.19 -11.90 -43.82
N ASN A 318 11.85 -12.80 -43.07
CA ASN A 318 12.07 -12.63 -41.63
C ASN A 318 12.73 -11.28 -41.33
N ALA A 319 12.26 -10.59 -40.29
CA ALA A 319 12.77 -9.29 -39.85
C ALA A 319 12.79 -9.21 -38.32
N GLU A 320 13.76 -8.48 -37.78
CA GLU A 320 13.83 -8.10 -36.37
C GLU A 320 13.74 -6.58 -36.31
N TYR A 321 12.82 -6.06 -35.51
CA TYR A 321 12.64 -4.63 -35.29
C TYR A 321 13.09 -4.28 -33.88
N THR A 322 13.84 -3.20 -33.74
CA THR A 322 14.24 -2.60 -32.47
C THR A 322 13.61 -1.21 -32.36
N LEU A 323 12.90 -0.95 -31.26
CA LEU A 323 12.42 0.38 -30.88
C LEU A 323 13.42 0.99 -29.89
N ASN A 324 13.97 2.16 -30.21
CA ASN A 324 14.95 2.88 -29.42
C ASN A 324 14.33 4.19 -28.91
N LEU A 325 14.34 4.41 -27.60
CA LEU A 325 13.93 5.65 -26.95
C LEU A 325 15.17 6.42 -26.46
N ASN A 326 15.18 7.74 -26.65
CA ASN A 326 16.25 8.65 -26.22
C ASN A 326 17.65 8.14 -26.59
N ASP A 327 17.89 7.95 -27.89
CA ASP A 327 19.16 7.49 -28.48
C ASP A 327 19.67 6.14 -27.91
N SER A 328 18.73 5.27 -27.49
CA SER A 328 18.92 3.91 -26.96
C SER A 328 19.14 3.79 -25.44
N ASP A 329 18.78 4.82 -24.66
CA ASP A 329 18.69 4.73 -23.19
C ASP A 329 17.69 3.64 -22.74
N ASP A 330 16.60 3.43 -23.51
CA ASP A 330 15.70 2.28 -23.37
C ASP A 330 15.39 1.66 -24.73
N THR A 331 15.38 0.33 -24.82
CA THR A 331 15.18 -0.40 -26.08
C THR A 331 14.30 -1.64 -25.93
N ARG A 332 13.49 -1.95 -26.95
CA ARG A 332 12.70 -3.20 -27.04
C ARG A 332 12.85 -3.81 -28.42
N GLN A 333 12.79 -5.14 -28.51
CA GLN A 333 12.93 -5.88 -29.77
C GLN A 333 11.76 -6.80 -30.04
N ILE A 334 11.44 -7.01 -31.32
CA ILE A 334 10.47 -8.01 -31.77
C ILE A 334 10.89 -8.65 -33.09
N LYS A 335 10.75 -9.99 -33.18
CA LYS A 335 11.00 -10.76 -34.41
C LYS A 335 9.68 -11.11 -35.08
N VAL A 336 9.60 -10.89 -36.40
CA VAL A 336 8.49 -11.33 -37.25
C VAL A 336 9.01 -12.23 -38.36
N PHE A 337 8.25 -13.27 -38.68
CA PHE A 337 8.70 -14.36 -39.52
C PHE A 337 7.84 -14.54 -40.76
N LYS A 338 8.46 -14.90 -41.87
CA LYS A 338 7.75 -15.42 -43.03
C LYS A 338 7.59 -16.92 -42.84
N ASP A 339 6.34 -17.38 -42.78
CA ASP A 339 6.07 -18.82 -42.79
C ASP A 339 6.64 -19.42 -44.08
N ALA A 340 7.65 -20.28 -43.94
CA ALA A 340 8.29 -20.92 -45.08
C ALA A 340 7.40 -22.03 -45.67
N GLY A 341 6.49 -22.59 -44.85
CA GLY A 341 5.84 -23.85 -45.12
C GLY A 341 6.84 -25.00 -45.34
N ASN A 342 6.33 -26.16 -45.75
CA ASN A 342 7.20 -27.27 -46.14
C ASN A 342 7.92 -26.97 -47.45
N THR A 343 9.25 -26.96 -47.40
CA THR A 343 10.16 -26.74 -48.54
C THR A 343 11.06 -27.95 -48.76
N VAL A 344 11.84 -27.93 -49.85
CA VAL A 344 12.85 -28.99 -50.10
C VAL A 344 14.04 -28.88 -49.13
N ALA A 345 14.35 -27.67 -48.66
CA ALA A 345 15.46 -27.42 -47.74
C ALA A 345 15.08 -27.70 -46.29
N PHE A 346 13.83 -27.45 -45.90
CA PHE A 346 13.33 -27.65 -44.54
C PHE A 346 11.85 -28.00 -44.57
N SER A 347 11.45 -29.07 -43.88
CA SER A 347 10.07 -29.56 -43.86
C SER A 347 9.73 -30.34 -42.60
N LEU A 348 8.45 -30.31 -42.23
CA LEU A 348 7.83 -31.26 -41.34
C LEU A 348 7.19 -32.39 -42.16
N ASP A 349 7.03 -33.59 -41.59
CA ASP A 349 6.25 -34.65 -42.24
C ASP A 349 4.78 -34.25 -42.44
N LYS A 350 4.27 -33.37 -41.57
CA LYS A 350 2.96 -32.71 -41.67
C LYS A 350 2.90 -31.46 -40.77
N THR A 351 1.83 -30.67 -40.91
CA THR A 351 1.61 -29.44 -40.12
C THR A 351 0.42 -29.53 -39.16
N THR A 352 -0.17 -30.72 -39.02
CA THR A 352 -1.27 -30.97 -38.06
C THR A 352 -1.10 -32.36 -37.46
N PHE A 353 -0.95 -32.42 -36.14
CA PHE A 353 -0.67 -33.63 -35.36
C PHE A 353 -1.81 -33.91 -34.39
N THR A 354 -2.07 -35.18 -34.12
CA THR A 354 -2.96 -35.56 -33.00
C THR A 354 -2.17 -35.63 -31.70
N THR A 355 -2.82 -35.40 -30.55
CA THR A 355 -2.22 -35.53 -29.23
C THR A 355 -1.53 -36.89 -29.06
N GLY A 356 -0.26 -36.89 -28.61
CA GLY A 356 0.51 -38.13 -28.45
C GLY A 356 1.23 -38.63 -29.72
N GLU A 357 1.22 -37.86 -30.80
CA GLU A 357 1.96 -38.16 -32.03
C GLU A 357 3.31 -37.43 -32.10
N ASN A 358 4.33 -38.11 -32.65
CA ASN A 358 5.66 -37.53 -32.85
C ASN A 358 5.67 -36.49 -33.98
N VAL A 359 6.54 -35.47 -33.86
CA VAL A 359 6.81 -34.48 -34.92
C VAL A 359 8.12 -34.84 -35.61
N VAL A 360 8.13 -34.97 -36.95
CA VAL A 360 9.35 -35.29 -37.71
C VAL A 360 9.81 -34.06 -38.49
N VAL A 361 11.01 -33.57 -38.16
CA VAL A 361 11.67 -32.44 -38.84
C VAL A 361 12.73 -32.99 -39.80
N SER A 362 12.74 -32.51 -41.05
CA SER A 362 13.71 -32.89 -42.08
C SER A 362 14.36 -31.65 -42.70
N TRP A 363 15.68 -31.72 -42.94
CA TRP A 363 16.48 -30.63 -43.51
C TRP A 363 17.42 -31.14 -44.61
N ALA A 364 17.76 -30.24 -45.53
CA ALA A 364 18.70 -30.46 -46.62
C ALA A 364 19.51 -29.18 -46.91
N ASP A 365 20.69 -29.37 -47.48
CA ASP A 365 21.65 -28.30 -47.84
C ASP A 365 21.90 -27.25 -46.73
N ALA A 366 21.85 -27.66 -45.46
CA ALA A 366 22.25 -26.84 -44.31
C ALA A 366 23.79 -26.74 -44.22
N ALA A 367 24.31 -25.76 -43.46
CA ALA A 367 25.74 -25.69 -43.15
C ALA A 367 26.21 -26.98 -42.47
N GLY A 368 25.44 -27.46 -41.50
CA GLY A 368 25.67 -28.73 -40.84
C GLY A 368 26.87 -28.67 -39.90
N ASP A 369 27.10 -27.53 -39.25
CA ASP A 369 28.13 -27.39 -38.24
C ASP A 369 27.77 -28.19 -36.97
N PRO A 370 28.75 -28.56 -36.11
CA PRO A 370 28.51 -29.42 -34.94
C PRO A 370 27.54 -28.85 -33.88
N TYR A 371 27.20 -27.56 -33.99
CA TYR A 371 26.33 -26.82 -33.07
C TYR A 371 25.10 -26.24 -33.80
N ASP A 372 24.85 -26.62 -35.05
CA ASP A 372 23.56 -26.36 -35.71
C ASP A 372 22.48 -27.25 -35.07
N LEU A 373 21.26 -26.72 -34.90
CA LEU A 373 20.21 -27.41 -34.17
C LEU A 373 18.81 -27.13 -34.73
N ASN A 374 17.91 -28.10 -34.55
CA ASN A 374 16.49 -27.92 -34.80
C ASN A 374 15.80 -27.59 -33.47
N GLY A 375 15.08 -26.47 -33.43
CA GLY A 375 14.29 -26.02 -32.29
C GLY A 375 12.81 -26.00 -32.61
N ILE A 376 11.99 -26.52 -31.69
CA ILE A 376 10.53 -26.41 -31.68
C ILE A 376 10.13 -25.46 -30.56
N TYR A 377 9.36 -24.45 -30.92
CA TYR A 377 8.91 -23.34 -30.08
C TYR A 377 7.38 -23.29 -30.09
N LYS A 378 6.75 -22.77 -29.03
CA LYS A 378 5.33 -22.40 -29.07
C LYS A 378 5.13 -21.19 -29.95
N LEU A 379 3.93 -21.02 -30.51
CA LEU A 379 3.55 -19.76 -31.13
C LEU A 379 3.69 -18.61 -30.10
N GLY A 380 4.24 -17.46 -30.52
CA GLY A 380 4.55 -16.33 -29.62
C GLY A 380 5.97 -16.36 -29.02
N ASP A 381 6.60 -17.53 -28.88
CA ASP A 381 7.99 -17.63 -28.42
C ASP A 381 8.94 -16.94 -29.40
N THR A 382 9.92 -16.20 -28.89
CA THR A 382 10.99 -15.60 -29.72
C THR A 382 12.29 -16.42 -29.58
N PRO A 383 12.79 -17.07 -30.66
CA PRO A 383 14.01 -17.86 -30.61
C PRO A 383 15.19 -17.04 -30.11
N GLY A 384 15.78 -17.52 -29.01
CA GLY A 384 16.90 -16.88 -28.33
C GLY A 384 16.54 -15.97 -27.14
N ALA A 385 15.30 -15.52 -27.04
CA ALA A 385 14.78 -14.86 -25.84
C ALA A 385 14.22 -15.88 -24.83
N VAL A 386 13.66 -16.98 -25.34
CA VAL A 386 13.17 -18.11 -24.54
C VAL A 386 13.79 -19.43 -25.02
N SER A 387 13.87 -20.40 -24.11
CA SER A 387 14.27 -21.77 -24.44
C SER A 387 13.24 -22.45 -25.35
N ALA A 388 13.70 -23.22 -26.33
CA ALA A 388 12.82 -24.05 -27.15
C ALA A 388 12.04 -25.06 -26.28
N THR A 389 10.78 -25.31 -26.63
CA THR A 389 9.95 -26.36 -26.01
C THR A 389 10.61 -27.74 -26.19
N SER A 390 11.25 -27.97 -27.34
CA SER A 390 12.19 -29.08 -27.51
C SER A 390 13.25 -28.71 -28.55
N TRP A 391 14.47 -29.19 -28.37
CA TRP A 391 15.56 -28.97 -29.31
C TRP A 391 16.58 -30.12 -29.26
N ASN A 392 17.27 -30.32 -30.37
CA ASN A 392 18.43 -31.20 -30.50
C ASN A 392 19.34 -30.65 -31.61
N TYR A 393 20.66 -30.87 -31.48
CA TYR A 393 21.60 -30.67 -32.59
C TYR A 393 21.25 -31.56 -33.78
N LEU A 394 21.76 -31.24 -34.96
CA LEU A 394 21.47 -31.99 -36.20
C LEU A 394 21.91 -33.48 -36.16
N ASP A 395 22.70 -33.89 -35.16
CA ASP A 395 23.06 -35.30 -34.90
C ASP A 395 21.97 -36.10 -34.15
N GLY A 396 20.94 -35.43 -33.62
CA GLY A 396 19.88 -36.03 -32.81
C GLY A 396 20.13 -36.00 -31.30
N THR A 397 21.14 -35.28 -30.82
CA THR A 397 21.50 -35.22 -29.39
C THR A 397 21.53 -33.80 -28.83
N GLN A 398 21.76 -33.68 -27.52
CA GLN A 398 22.01 -32.42 -26.83
C GLN A 398 23.48 -32.23 -26.45
N VAL A 399 24.41 -32.95 -27.11
CA VAL A 399 25.86 -32.85 -26.90
C VAL A 399 26.53 -32.72 -28.27
N GLY A 400 26.82 -31.47 -28.68
CA GLY A 400 27.22 -31.13 -30.06
C GLY A 400 28.33 -31.99 -30.65
N GLY A 401 28.14 -32.44 -31.89
CA GLY A 401 29.06 -33.37 -32.54
C GLY A 401 28.69 -33.73 -33.98
N GLY A 402 29.72 -33.98 -34.79
CA GLY A 402 29.55 -34.39 -36.20
C GLY A 402 29.25 -33.23 -37.14
N SER A 403 28.88 -33.55 -38.39
CA SER A 403 28.44 -32.57 -39.38
C SER A 403 27.35 -33.17 -40.25
N PHE A 404 26.20 -32.51 -40.30
CA PHE A 404 24.95 -33.08 -40.81
C PHE A 404 24.23 -32.08 -41.73
N PRO A 405 24.74 -31.81 -42.94
CA PRO A 405 24.12 -30.87 -43.89
C PRO A 405 22.75 -31.33 -44.41
N SER A 406 22.36 -32.58 -44.19
CA SER A 406 21.02 -33.10 -44.51
C SER A 406 20.66 -34.24 -43.57
N GLY A 407 19.39 -34.34 -43.20
CA GLY A 407 18.91 -35.36 -42.27
C GLY A 407 17.42 -35.24 -41.94
N SER A 408 16.98 -36.10 -41.02
CA SER A 408 15.62 -36.08 -40.47
C SER A 408 15.66 -36.59 -39.03
N MET A 409 14.88 -35.98 -38.15
CA MET A 409 14.80 -36.37 -36.74
C MET A 409 13.36 -36.37 -36.24
N SER A 410 13.06 -37.24 -35.27
CA SER A 410 11.76 -37.29 -34.60
C SER A 410 11.88 -36.67 -33.22
N PHE A 411 11.04 -35.68 -32.96
CA PHE A 411 10.77 -35.21 -31.61
C PHE A 411 9.69 -36.08 -30.95
N ALA A 412 9.71 -36.14 -29.62
CA ALA A 412 8.67 -36.79 -28.84
C ALA A 412 7.34 -36.01 -28.95
N PRO A 413 6.19 -36.61 -28.61
CA PRO A 413 4.91 -35.94 -28.70
C PRO A 413 4.81 -34.71 -27.79
N PHE A 414 4.11 -33.69 -28.29
CA PHE A 414 3.82 -32.47 -27.56
C PHE A 414 2.38 -32.51 -26.99
N PRO A 415 2.08 -31.70 -25.96
CA PRO A 415 0.70 -31.36 -25.59
C PRO A 415 -0.05 -30.67 -26.74
N ASP A 416 -1.38 -30.54 -26.58
CA ASP A 416 -2.19 -29.71 -27.45
C ASP A 416 -1.72 -28.25 -27.41
N GLY A 417 -1.68 -27.60 -28.58
CA GLY A 417 -1.14 -26.25 -28.73
C GLY A 417 -0.66 -25.94 -30.14
N ASP A 418 -0.32 -24.67 -30.36
CA ASP A 418 0.28 -24.18 -31.60
C ASP A 418 1.77 -23.91 -31.46
N TYR A 419 2.52 -24.33 -32.48
CA TYR A 419 3.97 -24.42 -32.45
C TYR A 419 4.59 -23.99 -33.79
N PHE A 420 5.89 -23.75 -33.78
CA PHE A 420 6.69 -23.65 -35.01
C PHE A 420 8.06 -24.30 -34.84
N ALA A 421 8.60 -24.81 -35.95
CA ALA A 421 9.93 -25.41 -36.03
C ALA A 421 10.90 -24.51 -36.80
N VAL A 422 12.15 -24.41 -36.35
CA VAL A 422 13.26 -23.67 -36.99
C VAL A 422 14.55 -24.49 -36.98
N LEU A 423 15.41 -24.24 -37.96
CA LEU A 423 16.82 -24.60 -37.90
C LEU A 423 17.64 -23.34 -37.53
N LEU A 424 18.44 -23.47 -36.47
CA LEU A 424 19.32 -22.44 -35.92
C LEU A 424 20.78 -22.85 -36.12
N LEU A 425 21.69 -21.88 -36.31
CA LEU A 425 23.11 -22.15 -36.59
C LEU A 425 23.99 -21.91 -35.37
N ASN A 426 25.00 -22.77 -35.19
CA ASN A 426 26.13 -22.58 -34.28
C ASN A 426 25.77 -22.07 -32.86
N ASP A 427 24.91 -22.78 -32.12
CA ASP A 427 24.37 -22.39 -30.80
C ASP A 427 23.66 -21.02 -30.76
N GLY A 428 23.34 -20.47 -31.92
CA GLY A 428 22.87 -19.10 -32.11
C GLY A 428 21.36 -18.94 -32.20
N ASN A 429 20.94 -17.67 -32.11
CA ASN A 429 19.53 -17.25 -32.07
C ASN A 429 18.97 -16.83 -33.45
N SER A 430 19.68 -17.19 -34.51
CA SER A 430 19.43 -16.77 -35.90
C SER A 430 18.86 -17.91 -36.73
N VAL A 431 17.63 -17.74 -37.22
CA VAL A 431 16.92 -18.74 -38.05
C VAL A 431 17.56 -18.82 -39.43
N ALA A 432 18.10 -19.99 -39.77
CA ALA A 432 18.68 -20.28 -41.08
C ALA A 432 17.72 -21.04 -42.02
N GLN A 433 16.84 -21.88 -41.47
CA GLN A 433 15.76 -22.51 -42.23
C GLN A 433 14.46 -22.54 -41.42
N GLY A 434 13.31 -22.49 -42.12
CA GLY A 434 12.02 -22.21 -41.50
C GLY A 434 11.81 -20.70 -41.22
N PRO A 435 10.89 -20.34 -40.30
CA PRO A 435 10.04 -21.23 -39.52
C PRO A 435 8.94 -21.93 -40.33
N ILE A 436 8.45 -23.05 -39.79
CA ILE A 436 7.26 -23.76 -40.27
C ILE A 436 6.29 -23.91 -39.10
N ARG A 437 5.06 -23.39 -39.24
CA ARG A 437 4.01 -23.54 -38.22
C ARG A 437 3.36 -24.92 -38.27
N PHE A 438 2.97 -25.42 -37.10
CA PHE A 438 2.14 -26.62 -36.97
C PHE A 438 1.29 -26.59 -35.70
N THR A 439 0.19 -27.33 -35.73
CA THR A 439 -0.78 -27.46 -34.63
C THR A 439 -0.79 -28.89 -34.10
N VAL A 440 -0.93 -29.04 -32.78
CA VAL A 440 -1.11 -30.33 -32.09
C VAL A 440 -2.48 -30.34 -31.42
N GLY A 441 -3.23 -31.42 -31.64
CA GLY A 441 -4.55 -31.61 -31.06
C GLY A 441 -5.55 -30.54 -31.52
N THR A 442 -6.19 -29.82 -30.59
CA THR A 442 -7.11 -28.71 -30.92
C THR A 442 -6.42 -27.38 -31.19
N GLY A 443 -5.10 -27.26 -30.97
CA GLY A 443 -4.40 -25.99 -30.91
C GLY A 443 -4.51 -25.32 -29.54
N SER A 444 -3.91 -24.13 -29.43
CA SER A 444 -3.93 -23.32 -28.21
C SER A 444 -5.32 -22.71 -27.97
N GLU A 445 -5.71 -22.52 -26.71
CA GLU A 445 -6.85 -21.65 -26.42
C GLU A 445 -6.47 -20.19 -26.75
N GLY A 446 -7.27 -19.55 -27.63
CA GLY A 446 -7.16 -18.13 -27.96
C GLY A 446 -7.40 -17.22 -26.74
N PRO A 447 -7.31 -15.89 -26.92
CA PRO A 447 -7.31 -14.98 -25.79
C PRO A 447 -8.70 -14.92 -25.15
N ALA A 448 -8.76 -14.80 -23.83
CA ALA A 448 -10.00 -14.73 -23.06
C ALA A 448 -9.90 -13.68 -21.95
N PHE A 449 -11.00 -12.97 -21.70
CA PHE A 449 -11.13 -12.12 -20.52
C PHE A 449 -11.43 -12.97 -19.28
N VAL A 450 -10.85 -12.58 -18.15
CA VAL A 450 -11.06 -13.23 -16.83
C VAL A 450 -12.49 -12.98 -16.32
N VAL A 451 -13.09 -11.86 -16.72
CA VAL A 451 -14.46 -11.45 -16.35
C VAL A 451 -15.26 -10.98 -17.57
N ASN A 452 -16.54 -11.32 -17.58
CA ASN A 452 -17.47 -11.00 -18.69
C ASN A 452 -17.84 -9.51 -18.79
N SER A 453 -17.55 -8.72 -17.73
CA SER A 453 -17.64 -7.27 -17.73
C SER A 453 -16.65 -6.72 -16.71
N ILE A 454 -15.98 -5.64 -17.07
CA ILE A 454 -15.00 -4.92 -16.26
C ILE A 454 -15.69 -3.69 -15.65
N ARG A 455 -15.65 -3.53 -14.32
CA ARG A 455 -15.85 -2.23 -13.67
C ARG A 455 -14.49 -1.63 -13.32
N ARG A 456 -14.29 -0.34 -13.59
CA ARG A 456 -13.21 0.47 -13.00
C ARG A 456 -13.78 1.51 -12.02
N ILE A 457 -12.92 2.31 -11.38
CA ILE A 457 -13.38 3.47 -10.60
C ILE A 457 -14.15 4.46 -11.48
N HIS A 458 -14.89 5.36 -10.84
CA HIS A 458 -15.63 6.40 -11.53
C HIS A 458 -14.69 7.44 -12.19
N GLY A 459 -15.21 8.13 -13.21
CA GLY A 459 -14.65 9.38 -13.71
C GLY A 459 -15.34 10.60 -13.09
N ILE A 460 -14.72 11.76 -13.21
CA ILE A 460 -15.30 13.06 -12.84
C ILE A 460 -15.20 13.97 -14.07
N GLU A 461 -16.27 14.69 -14.41
CA GLU A 461 -16.28 15.64 -15.53
C GLU A 461 -15.14 16.66 -15.40
N GLY A 462 -14.34 16.80 -16.46
CA GLY A 462 -13.21 17.74 -16.54
C GLY A 462 -11.93 17.27 -15.84
N GLU A 463 -11.93 16.08 -15.21
CA GLU A 463 -10.75 15.53 -14.55
C GLU A 463 -10.09 14.41 -15.39
N PRO A 464 -8.75 14.34 -15.42
CA PRO A 464 -8.04 13.29 -16.15
C PRO A 464 -8.28 11.91 -15.53
N TYR A 465 -8.57 10.94 -16.38
CA TYR A 465 -8.87 9.56 -16.00
C TYR A 465 -7.82 8.60 -16.56
N THR A 466 -7.33 7.67 -15.72
CA THR A 466 -6.30 6.68 -16.09
C THR A 466 -6.62 5.26 -15.58
N GLY A 467 -5.94 4.26 -16.14
CA GLY A 467 -6.06 2.87 -15.70
C GLY A 467 -5.34 1.86 -16.59
N LYS A 468 -5.53 0.57 -16.30
CA LYS A 468 -4.94 -0.55 -17.06
C LYS A 468 -5.93 -1.70 -17.25
N LEU A 469 -5.79 -2.40 -18.36
CA LEU A 469 -6.56 -3.61 -18.74
C LEU A 469 -5.70 -4.88 -18.82
N GLY A 470 -4.36 -4.78 -18.77
CA GLY A 470 -3.45 -5.93 -18.94
C GLY A 470 -3.78 -7.13 -18.02
N ALA A 471 -4.09 -6.86 -16.76
CA ALA A 471 -4.50 -7.89 -15.79
C ALA A 471 -5.79 -8.64 -16.15
N TYR A 472 -6.65 -8.12 -17.03
CA TYR A 472 -8.02 -8.62 -17.24
C TYR A 472 -8.16 -9.69 -18.31
N ALA A 473 -7.11 -10.01 -19.07
CA ALA A 473 -7.13 -11.03 -20.11
C ALA A 473 -5.93 -11.98 -20.04
N ARG A 474 -6.08 -13.16 -20.63
CA ARG A 474 -5.05 -14.22 -20.73
C ARG A 474 -5.04 -14.77 -22.16
N SER A 475 -3.93 -15.36 -22.58
CA SER A 475 -3.87 -16.29 -23.73
C SER A 475 -2.97 -17.47 -23.35
N ALA A 476 -3.22 -18.65 -23.92
CA ALA A 476 -2.32 -19.81 -23.79
C ALA A 476 -1.04 -19.66 -24.63
N ILE A 477 -1.04 -18.74 -25.59
CA ILE A 477 0.08 -18.34 -26.44
C ILE A 477 0.84 -17.24 -25.67
N GLY A 478 1.90 -17.63 -24.96
CA GLY A 478 2.53 -16.86 -23.86
C GLY A 478 3.29 -15.59 -24.27
N SER A 479 2.60 -14.61 -24.84
CA SER A 479 3.18 -13.39 -25.42
C SER A 479 2.15 -12.23 -25.39
N SER A 480 2.62 -10.98 -25.51
CA SER A 480 1.83 -9.74 -25.32
C SER A 480 0.44 -9.73 -25.99
N LEU A 481 -0.61 -9.59 -25.17
CA LEU A 481 -1.96 -9.30 -25.64
C LEU A 481 -2.02 -7.87 -26.22
N THR A 482 -2.82 -7.67 -27.28
CA THR A 482 -3.16 -6.34 -27.79
C THR A 482 -4.63 -6.01 -27.56
N PHE A 483 -4.89 -4.90 -26.86
CA PHE A 483 -6.22 -4.36 -26.57
C PHE A 483 -6.64 -3.28 -27.58
N SER A 484 -7.95 -3.08 -27.74
CA SER A 484 -8.52 -1.95 -28.47
C SER A 484 -9.96 -1.63 -28.03
N LYS A 485 -10.37 -0.36 -28.20
CA LYS A 485 -11.78 0.06 -28.09
C LYS A 485 -12.46 -0.11 -29.45
N LEU A 486 -13.50 -0.93 -29.53
CA LEU A 486 -14.34 -1.05 -30.73
C LEU A 486 -15.49 -0.05 -30.73
N GLU A 487 -16.14 0.14 -29.58
CA GLU A 487 -17.31 1.00 -29.41
C GLU A 487 -17.29 1.68 -28.03
N GLY A 488 -18.07 2.74 -27.90
CA GLY A 488 -18.23 3.52 -26.67
C GLY A 488 -17.82 4.99 -26.84
N PRO A 489 -18.10 5.85 -25.84
CA PRO A 489 -17.81 7.29 -25.88
C PRO A 489 -16.38 7.65 -26.28
N ASP A 490 -16.20 8.82 -26.91
CA ASP A 490 -14.90 9.23 -27.47
C ASP A 490 -13.86 9.56 -26.39
N TRP A 491 -14.30 10.01 -25.21
CA TRP A 491 -13.45 10.59 -24.18
C TRP A 491 -12.39 9.63 -23.60
N LEU A 492 -12.65 8.32 -23.65
CA LEU A 492 -11.73 7.29 -23.20
C LEU A 492 -10.95 6.68 -24.37
N THR A 493 -9.63 6.72 -24.29
CA THR A 493 -8.70 6.00 -25.17
C THR A 493 -8.26 4.69 -24.51
N VAL A 494 -8.12 3.65 -25.33
CA VAL A 494 -7.58 2.34 -24.95
C VAL A 494 -6.35 2.09 -25.80
N SER A 495 -5.17 2.15 -25.19
CA SER A 495 -3.90 1.87 -25.84
C SER A 495 -3.71 0.37 -26.10
N PRO A 496 -2.87 -0.04 -27.07
CA PRO A 496 -2.62 -1.45 -27.39
C PRO A 496 -2.16 -2.32 -26.23
N ASP A 497 -1.42 -1.77 -25.28
CA ASP A 497 -0.97 -2.43 -24.04
C ASP A 497 -2.07 -2.59 -22.98
N GLY A 498 -3.27 -2.05 -23.25
CA GLY A 498 -4.37 -1.99 -22.29
C GLY A 498 -4.32 -0.79 -21.36
N THR A 499 -3.39 0.16 -21.54
CA THR A 499 -3.41 1.42 -20.78
C THR A 499 -4.62 2.26 -21.17
N LEU A 500 -5.29 2.85 -20.18
CA LEU A 500 -6.46 3.71 -20.32
C LEU A 500 -6.07 5.16 -20.05
N SER A 501 -6.54 6.08 -20.88
CA SER A 501 -6.41 7.53 -20.67
C SER A 501 -7.64 8.27 -21.21
N GLY A 502 -8.01 9.39 -20.60
CA GLY A 502 -9.15 10.20 -21.07
C GLY A 502 -9.50 11.36 -20.15
N GLU A 503 -10.49 12.15 -20.55
CA GLU A 503 -11.08 13.25 -19.76
C GLU A 503 -12.56 13.37 -20.16
N PRO A 504 -13.52 12.94 -19.32
CA PRO A 504 -14.94 12.97 -19.67
C PRO A 504 -15.51 14.40 -19.59
N GLY A 505 -16.44 14.75 -20.46
CA GLY A 505 -17.15 16.05 -20.42
C GLY A 505 -18.60 15.91 -19.96
N SER A 506 -19.31 17.04 -19.84
CA SER A 506 -20.75 17.10 -19.47
C SER A 506 -21.68 16.17 -20.25
N ARG A 507 -21.37 15.86 -21.53
CA ARG A 507 -22.16 14.91 -22.34
C ARG A 507 -22.02 13.45 -21.88
N ASP A 508 -20.99 13.17 -21.10
CA ASP A 508 -20.55 11.85 -20.68
C ASP A 508 -20.98 11.55 -19.23
N ILE A 509 -21.70 12.44 -18.53
CA ILE A 509 -22.21 12.22 -17.17
C ILE A 509 -23.14 10.98 -17.13
N GLY A 510 -22.94 10.11 -16.14
CA GLY A 510 -23.69 8.88 -15.91
C GLY A 510 -22.94 7.61 -16.34
N PRO A 511 -23.65 6.51 -16.62
CA PRO A 511 -23.04 5.23 -16.97
C PRO A 511 -22.49 5.22 -18.41
N ASN A 512 -21.18 5.05 -18.53
CA ASN A 512 -20.47 4.89 -19.80
C ASN A 512 -20.09 3.43 -19.99
N VAL A 513 -20.37 2.88 -21.17
CA VAL A 513 -20.03 1.50 -21.54
C VAL A 513 -19.20 1.49 -22.82
N PHE A 514 -18.13 0.70 -22.82
CA PHE A 514 -17.19 0.54 -23.91
C PHE A 514 -17.06 -0.94 -24.30
N THR A 515 -17.08 -1.23 -25.59
CA THR A 515 -16.81 -2.58 -26.12
C THR A 515 -15.31 -2.72 -26.33
N ILE A 516 -14.66 -3.55 -25.51
CA ILE A 516 -13.22 -3.79 -25.54
C ILE A 516 -12.94 -5.11 -26.27
N GLN A 517 -12.01 -5.07 -27.22
CA GLN A 517 -11.44 -6.27 -27.84
C GLN A 517 -10.03 -6.52 -27.32
N VAL A 518 -9.71 -7.79 -27.07
CA VAL A 518 -8.34 -8.28 -26.90
C VAL A 518 -8.01 -9.24 -28.04
N SER A 519 -6.74 -9.25 -28.46
CA SER A 519 -6.19 -10.11 -29.50
C SER A 519 -4.81 -10.64 -29.09
N ASP A 520 -4.40 -11.80 -29.63
CA ASP A 520 -3.06 -12.35 -29.43
C ASP A 520 -2.31 -12.58 -30.77
N PHE A 521 -1.14 -13.23 -30.71
CA PHE A 521 -0.25 -13.43 -31.86
C PHE A 521 -0.79 -14.34 -32.96
N SER A 522 -1.82 -15.15 -32.67
CA SER A 522 -2.57 -15.91 -33.68
C SER A 522 -3.55 -15.04 -34.48
N SER A 523 -3.81 -13.82 -33.99
CA SER A 523 -4.91 -12.93 -34.39
C SER A 523 -6.31 -13.41 -33.99
N ASP A 524 -6.43 -14.44 -33.15
CA ASP A 524 -7.68 -14.75 -32.44
C ASP A 524 -8.05 -13.60 -31.49
N THR A 525 -9.35 -13.44 -31.21
CA THR A 525 -9.88 -12.30 -30.45
C THR A 525 -11.00 -12.68 -29.48
N ALA A 526 -11.11 -11.93 -28.40
CA ALA A 526 -12.26 -11.96 -27.50
C ALA A 526 -12.77 -10.54 -27.20
N LEU A 527 -14.02 -10.45 -26.74
CA LEU A 527 -14.72 -9.20 -26.40
C LEU A 527 -15.17 -9.19 -24.94
N THR A 528 -15.20 -8.01 -24.32
CA THR A 528 -15.84 -7.75 -23.02
C THR A 528 -16.38 -6.32 -22.99
N THR A 529 -17.22 -6.01 -22.01
CA THR A 529 -17.66 -4.64 -21.72
C THR A 529 -16.84 -4.02 -20.61
N LEU A 530 -16.38 -2.78 -20.79
CA LEU A 530 -15.86 -1.92 -19.71
C LEU A 530 -16.94 -0.91 -19.32
N ALA A 531 -17.23 -0.79 -18.02
CA ALA A 531 -18.18 0.16 -17.47
C ALA A 531 -17.48 1.16 -16.52
N ILE A 532 -17.75 2.45 -16.72
CA ILE A 532 -17.29 3.57 -15.90
C ILE A 532 -18.48 4.50 -15.65
N GLU A 533 -18.80 4.78 -14.39
CA GLU A 533 -19.74 5.85 -14.03
C GLU A 533 -18.99 7.19 -14.04
N VAL A 534 -19.55 8.24 -14.63
CA VAL A 534 -18.98 9.59 -14.62
C VAL A 534 -19.88 10.51 -13.81
N PHE A 535 -19.31 11.23 -12.84
CA PHE A 535 -20.03 12.19 -12.01
C PHE A 535 -19.67 13.63 -12.38
N THR A 536 -20.57 14.57 -12.10
CA THR A 536 -20.23 16.00 -12.02
C THR A 536 -19.39 16.23 -10.75
N PRO A 537 -18.40 17.15 -10.74
CA PRO A 537 -17.71 17.55 -9.53
C PRO A 537 -18.68 17.86 -8.38
N GLY A 538 -18.41 17.29 -7.19
CA GLY A 538 -19.26 17.47 -6.02
C GLY A 538 -20.50 16.58 -5.96
N THR A 539 -20.80 15.76 -6.98
CA THR A 539 -21.96 14.84 -6.98
C THR A 539 -21.55 13.36 -6.84
N VAL A 540 -20.30 13.08 -6.44
CA VAL A 540 -19.79 11.69 -6.42
C VAL A 540 -20.40 10.93 -5.25
N HIS A 541 -21.22 9.92 -5.55
CA HIS A 541 -21.73 9.02 -4.52
C HIS A 541 -21.69 7.56 -4.97
N LEU A 542 -20.87 6.78 -4.27
CA LEU A 542 -20.73 5.34 -4.44
C LEU A 542 -21.70 4.61 -3.49
N PRO A 543 -22.68 3.85 -4.00
CA PRO A 543 -23.71 3.22 -3.16
C PRO A 543 -23.17 2.05 -2.33
N ARG A 544 -22.02 1.50 -2.75
CA ARG A 544 -21.44 0.32 -2.13
C ARG A 544 -19.91 0.33 -2.12
N LEU A 545 -19.34 -0.41 -1.19
CA LEU A 545 -17.91 -0.69 -1.06
C LEU A 545 -17.70 -2.18 -0.83
N LYS A 546 -16.83 -2.81 -1.62
CA LYS A 546 -16.56 -4.25 -1.54
C LYS A 546 -15.12 -4.53 -1.10
N LEU A 547 -14.96 -5.34 -0.06
CA LEU A 547 -13.70 -5.55 0.64
C LEU A 547 -13.35 -7.04 0.68
N LEU A 548 -12.09 -7.39 0.42
CA LEU A 548 -11.60 -8.77 0.47
C LEU A 548 -10.47 -8.91 1.50
N SER A 549 -10.59 -9.87 2.41
CA SER A 549 -9.48 -10.41 3.20
C SER A 549 -8.85 -11.59 2.45
N PHE A 550 -7.53 -11.59 2.28
CA PHE A 550 -6.82 -12.59 1.46
C PHE A 550 -5.42 -12.89 2.00
N ASN A 551 -5.26 -13.98 2.79
CA ASN A 551 -3.96 -14.64 2.91
C ASN A 551 -3.64 -15.30 1.56
N ILE A 552 -2.49 -14.96 0.96
CA ILE A 552 -2.09 -15.41 -0.37
C ILE A 552 -1.00 -16.50 -0.36
N TRP A 553 -0.68 -17.09 0.79
CA TRP A 553 0.22 -18.24 0.94
C TRP A 553 1.61 -18.05 0.30
N VAL A 554 2.49 -17.37 1.03
CA VAL A 554 3.87 -17.02 0.64
C VAL A 554 3.93 -16.36 -0.76
N GLY A 555 3.13 -15.32 -0.97
CA GLY A 555 3.04 -14.59 -2.24
C GLY A 555 2.54 -15.44 -3.40
N THR A 556 1.64 -16.41 -3.14
CA THR A 556 1.16 -17.47 -4.04
C THR A 556 2.24 -18.43 -4.54
N GLY A 557 3.44 -18.41 -3.94
CA GLY A 557 4.62 -19.15 -4.42
C GLY A 557 4.47 -20.67 -4.37
N ASN A 558 3.56 -21.18 -3.56
CA ASN A 558 3.29 -22.62 -3.40
C ASN A 558 2.36 -23.20 -4.48
N VAL A 559 1.79 -22.37 -5.38
CA VAL A 559 0.84 -22.80 -6.41
C VAL A 559 1.38 -22.55 -7.82
N SER A 560 1.29 -23.54 -8.69
CA SER A 560 1.61 -23.39 -10.11
C SER A 560 0.68 -22.36 -10.76
N ASP A 561 1.27 -21.38 -11.46
CA ASP A 561 0.56 -20.19 -11.98
C ASP A 561 -0.12 -19.33 -10.88
N GLY A 562 0.42 -19.37 -9.65
CA GLY A 562 -0.09 -18.62 -8.50
C GLY A 562 -0.26 -17.12 -8.75
N TYR A 563 0.63 -16.51 -9.55
CA TYR A 563 0.58 -15.10 -9.93
C TYR A 563 -0.74 -14.73 -10.61
N ASN A 564 -1.07 -15.39 -11.72
CA ASN A 564 -2.29 -15.11 -12.48
C ASN A 564 -3.53 -15.55 -11.69
N LYS A 565 -3.46 -16.68 -10.98
CA LYS A 565 -4.53 -17.18 -10.11
C LYS A 565 -4.91 -16.22 -8.98
N GLY A 566 -3.93 -15.50 -8.42
CA GLY A 566 -4.17 -14.43 -7.45
C GLY A 566 -4.82 -13.20 -8.06
N LEU A 567 -4.29 -12.70 -9.19
CA LEU A 567 -4.96 -11.62 -9.96
C LEU A 567 -6.40 -12.00 -10.34
N ASP A 568 -6.59 -13.20 -10.87
CA ASP A 568 -7.90 -13.71 -11.25
C ASP A 568 -8.85 -13.74 -10.07
N SER A 569 -8.37 -14.11 -8.88
CA SER A 569 -9.17 -14.14 -7.66
C SER A 569 -9.58 -12.73 -7.21
N ILE A 570 -8.70 -11.72 -7.33
CA ILE A 570 -9.05 -10.31 -7.10
C ILE A 570 -10.10 -9.86 -8.12
N LEU A 571 -9.89 -10.12 -9.41
CA LEU A 571 -10.82 -9.71 -10.48
C LEU A 571 -12.20 -10.38 -10.37
N ILE A 572 -12.26 -11.68 -10.09
CA ILE A 572 -13.49 -12.45 -9.93
C ILE A 572 -14.24 -12.07 -8.64
N SER A 573 -13.52 -11.69 -7.57
CA SER A 573 -14.16 -11.17 -6.35
C SER A 573 -14.89 -9.85 -6.62
N ASP A 574 -14.40 -9.07 -7.58
CA ASP A 574 -14.80 -7.69 -7.86
C ASP A 574 -14.69 -6.77 -6.62
N ALA A 575 -13.74 -7.08 -5.74
CA ALA A 575 -13.38 -6.22 -4.61
C ALA A 575 -12.87 -4.85 -5.08
N ASP A 576 -13.10 -3.84 -4.27
CA ASP A 576 -12.62 -2.48 -4.47
C ASP A 576 -11.34 -2.20 -3.65
N ILE A 577 -11.18 -2.89 -2.51
CA ILE A 577 -9.98 -2.85 -1.65
C ILE A 577 -9.71 -4.27 -1.12
N VAL A 578 -8.43 -4.67 -1.05
CA VAL A 578 -7.98 -5.98 -0.57
C VAL A 578 -6.96 -5.82 0.55
N ALA A 579 -7.21 -6.50 1.67
CA ALA A 579 -6.24 -6.76 2.73
C ALA A 579 -5.46 -8.04 2.36
N VAL A 580 -4.16 -7.89 2.12
CA VAL A 580 -3.25 -8.98 1.77
C VAL A 580 -2.36 -9.31 2.97
N CYS A 581 -2.23 -10.60 3.28
CA CYS A 581 -1.26 -11.17 4.21
C CYS A 581 -0.48 -12.33 3.56
N GLU A 582 0.69 -12.66 4.13
CA GLU A 582 1.73 -13.48 3.48
C GLU A 582 2.16 -12.94 2.11
N ASN A 583 2.24 -11.62 1.98
CA ASN A 583 2.43 -10.91 0.73
C ASN A 583 3.66 -11.37 -0.10
N ASN A 584 4.82 -11.48 0.54
CA ASN A 584 6.12 -11.77 -0.06
C ASN A 584 6.45 -10.90 -1.30
N GLY A 585 6.03 -9.62 -1.28
CA GLY A 585 6.22 -8.63 -2.34
C GLY A 585 5.23 -8.69 -3.52
N ARG A 586 4.22 -9.58 -3.46
CA ARG A 586 3.31 -9.84 -4.59
C ARG A 586 2.27 -8.73 -4.83
N ALA A 587 1.89 -8.00 -3.79
CA ALA A 587 0.91 -6.92 -3.88
C ALA A 587 1.45 -5.76 -4.73
N GLY A 588 2.73 -5.39 -4.61
CA GLY A 588 3.38 -4.40 -5.47
C GLY A 588 3.25 -4.74 -6.96
N ASP A 589 3.58 -5.98 -7.34
CA ASP A 589 3.44 -6.48 -8.72
C ASP A 589 1.98 -6.38 -9.21
N TRP A 590 1.03 -6.89 -8.41
CA TRP A 590 -0.40 -6.89 -8.75
C TRP A 590 -1.00 -5.49 -8.85
N ALA A 591 -0.58 -4.56 -7.99
CA ALA A 591 -0.99 -3.16 -8.08
C ALA A 591 -0.59 -2.53 -9.41
N ASN A 592 0.63 -2.84 -9.85
CA ASN A 592 1.20 -2.37 -11.11
C ASN A 592 0.43 -2.91 -12.33
N ASP A 593 0.04 -4.19 -12.32
CA ASP A 593 -0.74 -4.83 -13.40
C ASP A 593 -2.21 -4.37 -13.43
N LEU A 594 -2.83 -4.19 -12.26
CA LEU A 594 -4.22 -3.74 -12.10
C LEU A 594 -4.38 -2.23 -12.35
N GLY A 595 -3.31 -1.45 -12.22
CA GLY A 595 -3.34 0.01 -12.14
C GLY A 595 -4.12 0.47 -10.90
N TRP A 596 -3.71 -0.04 -9.72
CA TRP A 596 -4.28 0.21 -8.39
C TRP A 596 -3.22 0.82 -7.46
N HIS A 597 -3.65 1.40 -6.35
CA HIS A 597 -2.77 1.89 -5.29
C HIS A 597 -2.40 0.76 -4.33
N VAL A 598 -1.21 0.85 -3.73
CA VAL A 598 -0.72 -0.14 -2.76
C VAL A 598 0.04 0.54 -1.61
N PHE A 599 -0.12 -0.02 -0.41
CA PHE A 599 0.81 0.17 0.71
C PHE A 599 1.30 -1.21 1.16
N GLU A 600 2.58 -1.49 1.00
CA GLU A 600 3.23 -2.72 1.49
C GLU A 600 4.02 -2.42 2.77
N LEU A 601 3.84 -3.24 3.81
CA LEU A 601 4.59 -3.16 5.06
C LEU A 601 5.49 -4.39 5.21
N GLY A 602 6.73 -4.24 4.73
CA GLY A 602 7.68 -5.34 4.65
C GLY A 602 7.20 -6.44 3.70
N SER A 603 7.57 -7.69 3.98
CA SER A 603 7.26 -8.84 3.14
C SER A 603 5.93 -9.53 3.48
N ASP A 604 5.07 -8.96 4.31
CA ASP A 604 3.96 -9.72 4.93
C ASP A 604 2.58 -9.09 4.72
N ASN A 605 2.33 -7.87 5.20
CA ASN A 605 1.02 -7.24 5.08
C ASN A 605 1.01 -6.15 4.00
N ALA A 606 -0.07 -6.08 3.22
CA ALA A 606 -0.30 -4.99 2.28
C ALA A 606 -1.78 -4.60 2.18
N VAL A 607 -2.02 -3.36 1.80
CA VAL A 607 -3.34 -2.84 1.41
C VAL A 607 -3.31 -2.54 -0.08
N LEU A 608 -4.15 -3.22 -0.86
CA LEU A 608 -4.39 -2.93 -2.28
C LEU A 608 -5.71 -2.19 -2.43
N SER A 609 -5.75 -1.12 -3.21
CA SER A 609 -6.93 -0.27 -3.33
C SER A 609 -7.13 0.25 -4.76
N ARG A 610 -8.36 0.15 -5.27
CA ARG A 610 -8.79 0.86 -6.48
C ARG A 610 -8.72 2.38 -6.32
N TYR A 611 -8.83 2.87 -5.09
CA TYR A 611 -8.90 4.28 -4.72
C TYR A 611 -7.58 4.80 -4.11
N PRO A 612 -7.28 6.10 -4.19
CA PRO A 612 -6.05 6.67 -3.61
C PRO A 612 -5.87 6.38 -2.12
N ILE A 613 -4.67 5.92 -1.77
CA ILE A 613 -4.19 5.87 -0.38
C ILE A 613 -3.60 7.24 -0.06
N THR A 614 -4.17 7.95 0.91
CA THR A 614 -3.78 9.34 1.26
C THR A 614 -2.97 9.47 2.54
N ALA A 615 -2.92 8.41 3.35
CA ALA A 615 -2.04 8.30 4.51
C ALA A 615 -1.81 6.83 4.85
N THR A 616 -0.69 6.52 5.49
CA THR A 616 -0.36 5.18 5.97
C THR A 616 -0.02 5.22 7.46
N PHE A 617 -0.25 4.11 8.15
CA PHE A 617 0.03 3.94 9.58
C PHE A 617 0.28 2.46 9.89
N THR A 618 0.95 2.17 11.02
CA THR A 618 1.41 0.82 11.34
C THR A 618 1.19 0.45 12.80
N ALA A 619 1.04 -0.86 13.04
CA ALA A 619 0.99 -1.44 14.39
C ALA A 619 1.80 -2.75 14.40
N GLY A 620 3.12 -2.64 14.59
CA GLY A 620 4.02 -3.76 14.38
C GLY A 620 4.09 -4.14 12.90
N SER A 621 3.80 -5.39 12.55
CA SER A 621 3.71 -5.88 11.16
C SER A 621 2.38 -5.59 10.48
N THR A 622 1.37 -5.06 11.19
CA THR A 622 0.05 -4.74 10.61
C THR A 622 0.11 -3.44 9.82
N ALA A 623 -0.30 -3.50 8.55
CA ALA A 623 -0.39 -2.36 7.64
C ALA A 623 -1.74 -1.65 7.82
N GLY A 624 -1.75 -0.33 7.84
CA GLY A 624 -2.97 0.47 7.87
C GLY A 624 -2.89 1.67 6.93
N SER A 625 -4.03 2.10 6.41
CA SER A 625 -4.12 3.18 5.43
C SER A 625 -5.41 4.00 5.58
N THR A 626 -5.33 5.31 5.33
CA THR A 626 -6.50 6.11 4.98
C THR A 626 -6.70 6.01 3.48
N VAL A 627 -7.87 5.53 3.05
CA VAL A 627 -8.25 5.41 1.65
C VAL A 627 -9.33 6.44 1.33
N ARG A 628 -9.12 7.22 0.27
CA ARG A 628 -10.04 8.29 -0.16
C ARG A 628 -10.95 7.77 -1.27
N ILE A 629 -12.20 7.48 -0.91
CA ILE A 629 -13.22 6.85 -1.76
C ILE A 629 -13.83 7.87 -2.73
N THR A 630 -14.05 9.10 -2.28
CA THR A 630 -14.52 10.24 -3.09
C THR A 630 -13.87 11.54 -2.60
N ASP A 631 -13.61 12.48 -3.51
CA ASP A 631 -13.05 13.81 -3.19
C ASP A 631 -14.10 14.84 -2.78
N SER A 632 -15.21 14.90 -3.52
CA SER A 632 -16.28 15.86 -3.30
C SER A 632 -17.64 15.22 -3.62
N PRO A 633 -18.51 15.00 -2.61
CA PRO A 633 -18.22 15.16 -1.18
C PRO A 633 -17.11 14.22 -0.70
N LEU A 634 -16.39 14.60 0.36
CA LEU A 634 -15.25 13.83 0.86
C LEU A 634 -15.73 12.59 1.61
N ARG A 635 -15.44 11.39 1.09
CA ARG A 635 -15.58 10.14 1.84
C ARG A 635 -14.24 9.43 1.94
N GLN A 636 -13.81 9.16 3.16
CA GLN A 636 -12.62 8.39 3.47
C GLN A 636 -12.97 7.22 4.40
N ILE A 637 -12.07 6.24 4.45
CA ILE A 637 -12.08 5.14 5.42
C ILE A 637 -10.68 4.94 5.99
N HIS A 638 -10.59 4.35 7.18
CA HIS A 638 -9.38 3.77 7.72
C HIS A 638 -9.44 2.24 7.52
N PHE A 639 -8.43 1.67 6.88
CA PHE A 639 -8.41 0.25 6.50
C PHE A 639 -7.11 -0.39 6.98
N TRP A 640 -7.22 -1.43 7.81
CA TRP A 640 -6.11 -2.19 8.38
C TRP A 640 -6.08 -3.61 7.82
N SER A 641 -4.90 -4.06 7.37
CA SER A 641 -4.58 -5.43 6.97
C SER A 641 -3.64 -6.07 7.98
N CYS A 642 -4.07 -7.15 8.64
CA CYS A 642 -3.31 -7.87 9.65
C CYS A 642 -2.94 -9.31 9.24
N HIS A 643 -1.80 -9.74 9.76
CA HIS A 643 -1.41 -11.12 9.88
C HIS A 643 -0.90 -11.29 11.31
N LEU A 644 -1.69 -11.93 12.17
CA LEU A 644 -1.30 -12.19 13.55
C LEU A 644 -0.51 -13.50 13.64
N THR A 645 0.33 -13.64 14.68
CA THR A 645 1.25 -14.78 14.81
C THR A 645 0.51 -16.12 14.75
N ALA A 646 0.91 -17.03 13.85
CA ALA A 646 0.26 -18.34 13.70
C ALA A 646 0.43 -19.29 14.91
N TYR A 647 1.65 -19.41 15.45
CA TYR A 647 1.97 -20.43 16.45
C TYR A 647 2.34 -19.88 17.84
N PRO A 648 1.98 -20.58 18.93
CA PRO A 648 1.12 -21.77 18.99
C PRO A 648 -0.35 -21.50 18.61
N TYR A 649 -1.02 -22.51 18.05
CA TYR A 649 -2.41 -22.44 17.59
C TYR A 649 -3.32 -23.27 18.51
N GLY A 650 -4.16 -22.58 19.29
CA GLY A 650 -4.96 -23.19 20.36
C GLY A 650 -5.85 -24.37 19.92
N PRO A 651 -6.52 -24.31 18.75
CA PRO A 651 -7.34 -25.43 18.26
C PRO A 651 -6.55 -26.73 17.98
N TYR A 652 -5.27 -26.66 17.57
CA TYR A 652 -4.41 -27.85 17.47
C TYR A 652 -4.14 -28.44 18.85
N ASP A 653 -3.75 -27.63 19.82
CA ASP A 653 -3.50 -28.11 21.18
C ASP A 653 -4.77 -28.69 21.82
N ILE A 654 -5.96 -28.17 21.50
CA ILE A 654 -7.27 -28.70 21.91
C ILE A 654 -7.59 -30.05 21.25
N ARG A 655 -7.29 -30.21 19.96
CA ARG A 655 -7.46 -31.46 19.19
C ARG A 655 -6.55 -32.56 19.75
N ASP A 656 -5.29 -32.21 19.97
CA ASP A 656 -4.22 -33.18 20.22
C ASP A 656 -4.06 -33.50 21.72
N THR A 657 -4.63 -32.68 22.61
CA THR A 657 -4.70 -32.97 24.06
C THR A 657 -5.76 -34.02 24.38
N ASN A 658 -5.31 -35.26 24.62
CA ASN A 658 -6.15 -36.34 25.18
C ASN A 658 -6.37 -36.17 26.69
N ALA A 659 -7.28 -35.26 27.07
CA ALA A 659 -7.68 -34.98 28.45
C ALA A 659 -9.18 -34.63 28.55
N PRO A 660 -9.77 -34.51 29.75
CA PRO A 660 -11.14 -34.00 29.90
C PRO A 660 -11.28 -32.56 29.37
N ASP A 661 -12.48 -32.20 28.93
CA ASP A 661 -12.76 -30.95 28.21
C ASP A 661 -12.28 -29.68 28.93
N ALA A 662 -12.46 -29.58 30.25
CA ALA A 662 -11.95 -28.44 31.03
C ALA A 662 -10.42 -28.28 30.95
N ALA A 663 -9.67 -29.39 30.85
CA ALA A 663 -8.22 -29.35 30.65
C ALA A 663 -7.87 -28.96 29.20
N ARG A 664 -8.62 -29.44 28.20
CA ARG A 664 -8.44 -29.09 26.78
C ARG A 664 -8.65 -27.59 26.55
N VAL A 665 -9.73 -27.02 27.09
CA VAL A 665 -9.99 -25.56 27.09
C VAL A 665 -8.87 -24.79 27.78
N THR A 666 -8.37 -25.28 28.93
CA THR A 666 -7.25 -24.64 29.64
C THR A 666 -5.97 -24.60 28.79
N VAL A 667 -5.65 -25.67 28.06
CA VAL A 667 -4.48 -25.70 27.17
C VAL A 667 -4.67 -24.75 25.97
N GLY A 668 -5.83 -24.75 25.32
CA GLY A 668 -6.10 -23.85 24.19
C GLY A 668 -6.00 -22.36 24.55
N LEU A 669 -6.54 -21.96 25.70
CA LEU A 669 -6.40 -20.58 26.20
C LEU A 669 -4.98 -20.24 26.65
N ALA A 670 -4.21 -21.22 27.15
CA ALA A 670 -2.80 -21.02 27.45
C ALA A 670 -1.96 -20.86 26.18
N ALA A 671 -2.25 -21.62 25.12
CA ALA A 671 -1.64 -21.44 23.80
C ALA A 671 -1.93 -20.05 23.25
N GLU A 672 -3.19 -19.61 23.29
CA GLU A 672 -3.59 -18.26 22.85
C GLU A 672 -2.84 -17.17 23.62
N SER A 673 -2.72 -17.32 24.94
CA SER A 673 -1.98 -16.38 25.81
C SER A 673 -0.47 -16.32 25.49
N ASN A 674 0.10 -17.42 24.99
CA ASN A 674 1.52 -17.53 24.64
C ASN A 674 1.83 -17.16 23.17
N SER A 675 0.82 -17.03 22.31
CA SER A 675 0.96 -16.69 20.87
C SER A 675 1.45 -15.27 20.60
N GLY A 676 1.21 -14.35 21.55
CA GLY A 676 1.41 -12.92 21.35
C GLY A 676 0.29 -12.21 20.56
N ARG A 677 -0.68 -12.94 19.99
CA ARG A 677 -1.80 -12.36 19.22
C ARG A 677 -2.61 -11.32 20.00
N ILE A 678 -2.81 -11.54 21.30
CA ILE A 678 -3.46 -10.57 22.21
C ILE A 678 -2.68 -9.25 22.30
N SER A 679 -1.35 -9.31 22.38
CA SER A 679 -0.50 -8.11 22.40
C SER A 679 -0.50 -7.40 21.05
N GLN A 680 -0.54 -8.16 19.94
CA GLN A 680 -0.63 -7.62 18.58
C GLN A 680 -1.97 -6.88 18.37
N VAL A 681 -3.11 -7.54 18.63
CA VAL A 681 -4.43 -6.90 18.45
C VAL A 681 -4.63 -5.71 19.40
N SER A 682 -4.11 -5.78 20.64
CA SER A 682 -4.15 -4.64 21.58
C SER A 682 -3.34 -3.45 21.08
N ASN A 683 -2.21 -3.68 20.39
CA ASN A 683 -1.42 -2.62 19.76
C ASN A 683 -2.18 -1.98 18.58
N ILE A 684 -2.79 -2.80 17.70
CA ILE A 684 -3.65 -2.30 16.60
C ILE A 684 -4.77 -1.41 17.16
N LEU A 685 -5.55 -1.92 18.12
CA LEU A 685 -6.66 -1.18 18.73
C LEU A 685 -6.20 0.09 19.44
N SER A 686 -5.05 0.04 20.13
CA SER A 686 -4.45 1.22 20.76
C SER A 686 -4.07 2.29 19.72
N ARG A 687 -3.44 1.90 18.61
CA ARG A 687 -3.07 2.81 17.51
C ARG A 687 -4.30 3.36 16.77
N ALA A 688 -5.36 2.56 16.66
CA ALA A 688 -6.63 2.94 16.07
C ALA A 688 -7.58 3.70 17.01
N THR A 689 -7.21 4.01 18.26
CA THR A 689 -8.14 4.59 19.27
C THR A 689 -8.89 5.84 18.78
N SER A 690 -8.18 6.79 18.14
CA SER A 690 -8.80 8.00 17.60
C SER A 690 -9.73 7.69 16.42
N GLN A 691 -9.29 6.82 15.51
CA GLN A 691 -10.08 6.35 14.36
C GLN A 691 -11.38 5.67 14.82
N LEU A 692 -11.28 4.75 15.80
CA LEU A 692 -12.42 4.03 16.39
C LEU A 692 -13.37 4.93 17.19
N THR A 693 -12.93 6.13 17.57
CA THR A 693 -13.76 7.16 18.21
C THR A 693 -14.47 8.03 17.15
N ALA A 694 -13.81 8.30 16.03
CA ALA A 694 -14.36 9.07 14.91
C ALA A 694 -15.04 8.21 13.81
N ALA A 695 -15.27 6.92 14.10
CA ALA A 695 -15.64 5.91 13.12
C ALA A 695 -16.96 6.19 12.38
N ASP A 696 -17.89 6.94 12.97
CA ASP A 696 -19.16 7.28 12.33
C ASP A 696 -18.99 8.30 11.19
N VAL A 697 -17.94 9.14 11.27
CA VAL A 697 -17.52 10.09 10.22
C VAL A 697 -16.64 9.39 9.18
N THR A 698 -15.58 8.72 9.66
CA THR A 698 -14.57 8.02 8.85
C THR A 698 -14.50 6.55 9.28
N PRO A 699 -15.22 5.64 8.61
CA PRO A 699 -15.33 4.25 9.04
C PRO A 699 -14.00 3.51 9.12
N VAL A 700 -13.91 2.59 10.08
CA VAL A 700 -12.71 1.82 10.39
C VAL A 700 -12.93 0.35 10.06
N PHE A 701 -12.00 -0.26 9.34
CA PHE A 701 -11.99 -1.67 8.98
C PHE A 701 -10.71 -2.36 9.47
N LEU A 702 -10.83 -3.58 9.96
CA LEU A 702 -9.74 -4.50 10.27
C LEU A 702 -10.02 -5.84 9.58
N LEU A 703 -9.17 -6.18 8.61
CA LEU A 703 -9.24 -7.38 7.79
C LEU A 703 -7.91 -8.13 7.85
N GLY A 704 -7.94 -9.41 7.49
CA GLY A 704 -6.75 -10.25 7.38
C GLY A 704 -6.86 -11.56 8.16
N ASP A 705 -5.73 -12.22 8.33
CA ASP A 705 -5.60 -13.47 9.07
C ASP A 705 -5.31 -13.20 10.55
N PHE A 706 -6.30 -13.50 11.40
CA PHE A 706 -6.18 -13.34 12.85
C PHE A 706 -5.45 -14.50 13.52
N ASN A 707 -5.21 -15.62 12.81
CA ASN A 707 -4.67 -16.87 13.35
C ASN A 707 -5.35 -17.32 14.66
N CYS A 708 -6.62 -16.95 14.84
CA CYS A 708 -7.41 -17.14 16.04
C CYS A 708 -8.89 -17.25 15.65
N PRO A 709 -9.64 -18.29 16.10
CA PRO A 709 -11.05 -18.41 15.74
C PRO A 709 -11.93 -17.32 16.36
N SER A 710 -13.14 -17.14 15.83
CA SER A 710 -14.10 -16.24 16.48
C SER A 710 -14.70 -16.85 17.74
N HIS A 711 -14.78 -16.06 18.80
CA HIS A 711 -15.59 -16.36 19.99
C HIS A 711 -17.09 -16.47 19.66
N LEU A 712 -17.53 -15.90 18.53
CA LEU A 712 -18.90 -16.03 18.00
C LEU A 712 -19.14 -17.38 17.30
N ASP A 713 -18.10 -18.18 17.07
CA ASP A 713 -18.19 -19.48 16.39
C ASP A 713 -18.09 -20.64 17.40
N TRP A 714 -17.23 -20.50 18.41
CA TRP A 714 -17.02 -21.49 19.49
C TRP A 714 -18.07 -21.39 20.61
N THR A 715 -19.35 -21.55 20.25
CA THR A 715 -20.53 -21.30 21.09
C THR A 715 -21.16 -22.58 21.67
N PRO A 716 -22.07 -22.49 22.66
CA PRO A 716 -22.84 -23.65 23.13
C PRO A 716 -23.66 -24.34 22.03
N GLY A 717 -24.07 -23.62 20.98
CA GLY A 717 -24.83 -24.18 19.86
C GLY A 717 -23.98 -25.07 18.97
N THR A 718 -22.81 -24.58 18.54
CA THR A 718 -21.86 -25.33 17.70
C THR A 718 -21.25 -26.51 18.46
N ALA A 719 -20.93 -26.33 19.74
CA ALA A 719 -20.54 -27.41 20.65
C ALA A 719 -21.60 -28.53 20.72
N ALA A 720 -22.88 -28.18 20.88
CA ALA A 720 -23.98 -29.14 20.91
C ALA A 720 -24.22 -29.84 19.56
N ALA A 721 -23.87 -29.19 18.44
CA ALA A 721 -23.87 -29.78 17.10
C ALA A 721 -22.65 -30.68 16.82
N GLY A 722 -21.69 -30.77 17.75
CA GLY A 722 -20.45 -31.56 17.60
C GLY A 722 -19.33 -30.85 16.83
N GLN A 723 -19.50 -29.57 16.48
CA GLN A 723 -18.44 -28.72 15.94
C GLN A 723 -17.45 -28.32 17.04
N HIS A 724 -16.27 -27.80 16.67
CA HIS A 724 -15.21 -27.35 17.58
C HIS A 724 -14.91 -28.34 18.73
N PHE A 725 -14.91 -29.64 18.39
CA PHE A 725 -14.70 -30.76 19.31
C PHE A 725 -15.65 -30.84 20.51
N GLY A 726 -16.85 -30.26 20.40
CA GLY A 726 -17.84 -30.19 21.47
C GLY A 726 -17.54 -29.16 22.55
N LEU A 727 -16.68 -28.17 22.28
CA LEU A 727 -16.21 -27.19 23.25
C LEU A 727 -16.72 -25.78 22.99
N VAL A 728 -16.83 -25.01 24.07
CA VAL A 728 -17.17 -23.58 24.07
C VAL A 728 -15.93 -22.82 24.54
N ILE A 729 -15.45 -21.86 23.75
CA ILE A 729 -14.26 -21.06 24.07
C ILE A 729 -14.51 -19.61 23.69
N ASP A 730 -14.29 -18.74 24.67
CA ASP A 730 -14.34 -17.29 24.51
C ASP A 730 -12.96 -16.80 24.06
N TRP A 731 -12.71 -16.80 22.75
CA TRP A 731 -11.39 -16.46 22.18
C TRP A 731 -11.04 -14.99 22.42
N PRO A 732 -9.98 -14.70 23.21
CA PRO A 732 -9.75 -13.34 23.72
C PRO A 732 -9.32 -12.32 22.64
N VAL A 733 -8.79 -12.76 21.49
CA VAL A 733 -8.39 -11.86 20.38
C VAL A 733 -9.62 -11.20 19.76
N THR A 734 -10.60 -12.00 19.37
CA THR A 734 -11.82 -11.51 18.71
C THR A 734 -12.79 -10.87 19.70
N ARG A 735 -12.74 -11.24 20.99
CA ARG A 735 -13.43 -10.49 22.05
C ARG A 735 -12.81 -9.11 22.27
N ALA A 736 -11.49 -8.94 22.12
CA ALA A 736 -10.84 -7.63 22.28
C ALA A 736 -11.31 -6.61 21.23
N THR A 737 -11.54 -7.04 19.99
CA THR A 737 -12.03 -6.15 18.92
C THR A 737 -13.52 -5.83 19.05
N GLU A 738 -14.36 -6.79 19.44
CA GLU A 738 -15.76 -6.56 19.81
C GLU A 738 -15.87 -5.54 20.96
N ASN A 739 -15.02 -5.67 22.00
CA ASN A 739 -14.96 -4.71 23.12
C ASN A 739 -14.52 -3.30 22.69
N ALA A 740 -13.84 -3.14 21.55
CA ALA A 740 -13.53 -1.83 20.95
C ALA A 740 -14.71 -1.23 20.14
N GLY A 741 -15.82 -1.98 20.06
CA GLY A 741 -17.01 -1.63 19.29
C GLY A 741 -16.90 -1.97 17.80
N MET A 742 -16.03 -2.91 17.43
CA MET A 742 -16.00 -3.44 16.06
C MET A 742 -17.01 -4.57 15.89
N ILE A 743 -17.60 -4.66 14.70
CA ILE A 743 -18.65 -5.61 14.33
C ILE A 743 -18.09 -6.62 13.33
N ASP A 744 -18.35 -7.91 13.54
CA ASP A 744 -17.98 -9.01 12.64
C ASP A 744 -18.98 -9.10 11.48
N ALA A 745 -18.58 -8.65 10.28
CA ALA A 745 -19.46 -8.55 9.12
C ALA A 745 -20.03 -9.92 8.67
N TYR A 746 -19.29 -11.02 8.89
CA TYR A 746 -19.78 -12.36 8.56
C TYR A 746 -20.95 -12.75 9.48
N ARG A 747 -20.87 -12.42 10.76
CA ARG A 747 -21.92 -12.73 11.74
C ARG A 747 -23.13 -11.79 11.69
N VAL A 748 -23.01 -10.62 11.06
CA VAL A 748 -24.19 -9.79 10.69
C VAL A 748 -25.06 -10.51 9.66
N VAL A 749 -24.46 -11.03 8.58
CA VAL A 749 -25.18 -11.68 7.46
C VAL A 749 -25.54 -13.14 7.81
N HIS A 750 -24.70 -13.81 8.59
CA HIS A 750 -24.85 -15.21 8.98
C HIS A 750 -24.85 -15.37 10.51
N PRO A 751 -25.93 -15.01 11.20
CA PRO A 751 -25.96 -14.98 12.67
C PRO A 751 -25.96 -16.37 13.35
N ASP A 752 -26.28 -17.45 12.63
CA ASP A 752 -26.24 -18.82 13.16
C ASP A 752 -24.91 -19.52 12.77
N PRO A 753 -23.97 -19.70 13.71
CA PRO A 753 -22.70 -20.37 13.45
C PRO A 753 -22.82 -21.88 13.21
N VAL A 754 -23.93 -22.53 13.60
CA VAL A 754 -24.14 -23.97 13.36
C VAL A 754 -24.43 -24.23 11.89
N ILE A 755 -25.31 -23.42 11.30
CA ILE A 755 -25.75 -23.55 9.91
C ILE A 755 -24.69 -22.92 8.96
N HIS A 756 -24.05 -21.84 9.39
CA HIS A 756 -23.08 -21.09 8.60
C HIS A 756 -21.77 -20.92 9.38
N PRO A 757 -20.91 -21.97 9.44
CA PRO A 757 -19.68 -21.93 10.23
C PRO A 757 -18.65 -20.95 9.66
N GLY A 758 -18.56 -20.82 8.33
CA GLY A 758 -17.72 -19.82 7.68
C GLY A 758 -16.23 -20.13 7.69
N ASN A 759 -15.84 -21.40 7.81
CA ASN A 759 -14.44 -21.81 7.91
C ASN A 759 -13.59 -21.26 6.76
N THR A 760 -12.44 -20.69 7.10
CA THR A 760 -11.45 -20.15 6.16
C THR A 760 -10.15 -20.94 6.20
N TRP A 761 -9.84 -21.54 7.34
CA TRP A 761 -8.79 -22.53 7.50
C TRP A 761 -9.42 -23.93 7.58
N THR A 762 -9.17 -24.87 6.67
CA THR A 762 -8.61 -24.66 5.31
C THR A 762 -9.51 -25.32 4.24
N PRO A 763 -9.78 -24.65 3.11
CA PRO A 763 -10.52 -25.23 1.98
C PRO A 763 -9.75 -26.33 1.23
N ILE A 764 -8.43 -26.49 1.42
CA ILE A 764 -7.62 -27.48 0.68
C ILE A 764 -7.33 -28.77 1.45
N ASP A 765 -7.39 -28.77 2.80
CA ASP A 765 -7.39 -29.99 3.61
C ASP A 765 -8.57 -30.05 4.61
N LEU A 766 -9.62 -30.74 4.19
CA LEU A 766 -10.83 -30.96 5.01
C LEU A 766 -10.60 -31.89 6.23
N ASN A 767 -9.39 -32.45 6.40
CA ASN A 767 -9.04 -33.29 7.56
C ASN A 767 -8.31 -32.53 8.67
N ASP A 768 -7.83 -31.31 8.40
CA ASP A 768 -7.25 -30.47 9.44
C ASP A 768 -8.34 -29.82 10.31
N VAL A 769 -7.97 -28.99 11.28
CA VAL A 769 -8.93 -28.21 12.05
C VAL A 769 -9.61 -27.20 11.13
N GLN A 770 -10.94 -27.15 11.25
CA GLN A 770 -11.80 -26.33 10.43
C GLN A 770 -12.34 -25.17 11.27
N ASP A 771 -11.78 -23.99 11.08
CA ASP A 771 -12.07 -22.76 11.82
C ASP A 771 -12.14 -21.54 10.88
N ARG A 772 -12.83 -20.48 11.30
CA ARG A 772 -12.80 -19.17 10.65
C ARG A 772 -11.80 -18.27 11.35
N ILE A 773 -10.66 -18.02 10.70
CA ILE A 773 -9.56 -17.18 11.22
C ILE A 773 -9.30 -15.94 10.37
N ASP A 774 -9.72 -15.94 9.11
CA ASP A 774 -9.74 -14.76 8.26
C ASP A 774 -11.06 -14.01 8.49
N MET A 775 -11.01 -12.69 8.65
CA MET A 775 -12.20 -11.92 9.06
C MET A 775 -12.31 -10.56 8.37
N VAL A 776 -13.54 -10.03 8.39
CA VAL A 776 -13.85 -8.63 8.07
C VAL A 776 -14.56 -8.02 9.27
N GLN A 777 -13.86 -7.17 10.01
CA GLN A 777 -14.40 -6.44 11.15
C GLN A 777 -14.45 -4.95 10.83
N PHE A 778 -15.52 -4.27 11.23
CA PHE A 778 -15.75 -2.87 10.87
C PHE A 778 -16.39 -2.05 12.00
N LYS A 779 -16.33 -0.73 11.89
CA LYS A 779 -17.06 0.23 12.74
C LYS A 779 -17.38 1.50 11.96
N GLY A 780 -18.60 2.01 12.11
CA GLY A 780 -19.04 3.30 11.57
C GLY A 780 -20.50 3.29 11.13
N ALA A 781 -21.29 4.25 11.60
CA ALA A 781 -22.73 4.38 11.32
C ALA A 781 -23.07 4.56 9.83
N SER A 782 -22.14 5.07 9.00
CA SER A 782 -22.32 5.24 7.56
C SER A 782 -22.18 3.94 6.74
N LEU A 783 -22.11 2.77 7.40
CA LEU A 783 -22.00 1.46 6.75
C LEU A 783 -23.13 0.52 7.14
N SER A 784 -23.61 -0.28 6.18
CA SER A 784 -24.50 -1.42 6.44
C SER A 784 -24.05 -2.62 5.63
N VAL A 785 -23.97 -3.81 6.23
CA VAL A 785 -23.52 -5.02 5.53
C VAL A 785 -24.64 -5.52 4.60
N ILE A 786 -24.35 -5.65 3.30
CA ILE A 786 -25.25 -6.23 2.29
C ILE A 786 -25.03 -7.74 2.21
N ASP A 787 -23.77 -8.16 2.07
CA ASP A 787 -23.35 -9.55 1.95
C ASP A 787 -21.97 -9.75 2.59
N CYS A 788 -21.69 -10.95 3.09
CA CYS A 788 -20.37 -11.32 3.60
C CYS A 788 -20.20 -12.84 3.55
N ARG A 789 -19.25 -13.30 2.73
CA ARG A 789 -19.10 -14.73 2.42
C ARG A 789 -17.65 -15.18 2.36
N VAL A 790 -17.46 -16.48 2.66
CA VAL A 790 -16.21 -17.17 2.34
C VAL A 790 -16.05 -17.20 0.82
N PHE A 791 -14.88 -16.81 0.33
CA PHE A 791 -14.57 -16.64 -1.09
C PHE A 791 -13.42 -17.56 -1.51
N THR A 792 -13.65 -18.33 -2.58
CA THR A 792 -12.60 -19.06 -3.29
C THR A 792 -12.89 -19.05 -4.80
N THR A 793 -11.85 -19.30 -5.60
CA THR A 793 -11.98 -19.60 -7.05
C THR A 793 -11.64 -21.07 -7.36
N ILE A 794 -11.81 -21.97 -6.37
CA ILE A 794 -11.62 -23.42 -6.52
C ILE A 794 -12.53 -24.01 -7.62
N PRO A 795 -13.84 -23.67 -7.71
CA PRO A 795 -14.71 -24.15 -8.79
C PRO A 795 -14.23 -23.76 -10.21
N GLN A 796 -13.47 -22.67 -10.32
CA GLN A 796 -12.89 -22.16 -11.56
C GLN A 796 -11.48 -22.74 -11.84
N GLY A 797 -10.93 -23.57 -10.94
CA GLY A 797 -9.57 -24.11 -11.02
C GLY A 797 -8.46 -23.08 -10.76
N ARG A 798 -8.81 -21.91 -10.21
CA ARG A 798 -7.95 -20.71 -10.15
C ARG A 798 -7.53 -20.30 -8.73
N TRP A 799 -7.74 -21.13 -7.71
CA TRP A 799 -7.40 -20.74 -6.34
C TRP A 799 -5.88 -20.83 -6.07
N PRO A 800 -5.26 -19.80 -5.45
CA PRO A 800 -3.80 -19.72 -5.26
C PRO A 800 -3.34 -19.92 -3.80
N SER A 801 -4.25 -20.18 -2.85
CA SER A 801 -3.96 -20.14 -1.40
C SER A 801 -4.47 -21.39 -0.68
N ASP A 802 -3.89 -21.68 0.48
CA ASP A 802 -4.39 -22.67 1.44
C ASP A 802 -5.43 -22.10 2.41
N HIS A 803 -5.57 -20.78 2.53
CA HIS A 803 -6.72 -20.11 3.14
C HIS A 803 -7.88 -19.96 2.14
N ALA A 804 -9.10 -19.76 2.64
CA ALA A 804 -10.19 -19.12 1.89
C ALA A 804 -10.25 -17.62 2.23
N GLY A 805 -10.51 -16.78 1.23
CA GLY A 805 -10.70 -15.35 1.48
C GLY A 805 -12.05 -15.05 2.14
N VAL A 806 -12.24 -13.84 2.66
CA VAL A 806 -13.55 -13.34 3.11
C VAL A 806 -13.90 -12.08 2.34
N LEU A 807 -15.00 -12.14 1.59
CA LEU A 807 -15.47 -11.07 0.72
C LEU A 807 -16.74 -10.47 1.32
N ALA A 808 -16.66 -9.20 1.72
CA ALA A 808 -17.77 -8.43 2.28
C ALA A 808 -18.18 -7.29 1.34
N GLU A 809 -19.48 -7.03 1.27
CA GLU A 809 -20.07 -5.94 0.50
C GLU A 809 -20.91 -5.08 1.43
N PHE A 810 -20.62 -3.78 1.47
CA PHE A 810 -21.26 -2.80 2.33
C PHE A 810 -22.05 -1.80 1.47
N ALA A 811 -23.27 -1.46 1.90
CA ALA A 811 -23.90 -0.21 1.52
C ALA A 811 -23.16 0.93 2.23
N VAL A 812 -22.92 2.03 1.51
CA VAL A 812 -22.27 3.22 2.06
C VAL A 812 -23.31 4.34 2.06
N ALA A 813 -23.57 4.91 3.24
CA ALA A 813 -24.44 6.06 3.36
C ALA A 813 -23.84 7.27 2.62
N PRO A 814 -24.68 8.09 1.95
CA PRO A 814 -24.26 9.38 1.42
C PRO A 814 -23.58 10.26 2.47
N VAL A 815 -22.81 11.25 2.01
CA VAL A 815 -22.24 12.26 2.90
C VAL A 815 -23.32 13.30 3.17
N ASP A 816 -23.41 13.69 4.44
CA ASP A 816 -24.14 14.85 4.97
C ASP A 816 -23.12 15.56 5.87
N ALA A 817 -22.47 16.60 5.34
CA ALA A 817 -21.29 17.22 5.94
C ALA A 817 -21.62 18.37 6.89
N ASP A 818 -22.75 19.05 6.71
CA ASP A 818 -23.21 20.11 7.61
C ASP A 818 -24.33 19.67 8.58
N SER A 819 -24.81 18.42 8.44
CA SER A 819 -25.78 17.75 9.32
C SER A 819 -27.16 18.40 9.29
N ASP A 820 -27.60 18.79 8.10
CA ASP A 820 -28.92 19.38 7.84
C ASP A 820 -30.01 18.33 7.52
N GLY A 821 -29.61 17.08 7.23
CA GLY A 821 -30.47 15.97 6.84
C GLY A 821 -30.59 15.73 5.32
N LEU A 822 -29.82 16.42 4.49
CA LEU A 822 -29.70 16.21 3.04
C LEU A 822 -28.38 15.53 2.69
N HIS A 823 -28.31 14.99 1.48
CA HIS A 823 -27.08 14.38 0.97
C HIS A 823 -26.29 15.43 0.17
N ASP A 824 -25.03 15.71 0.54
CA ASP A 824 -24.14 16.70 -0.12
C ASP A 824 -24.20 16.59 -1.66
N ALA A 825 -24.11 15.34 -2.16
CA ALA A 825 -24.08 15.06 -3.59
C ALA A 825 -25.39 15.40 -4.31
N TRP A 826 -26.52 15.31 -3.60
CA TRP A 826 -27.85 15.69 -4.10
C TRP A 826 -28.06 17.21 -3.99
N GLU A 827 -27.60 17.85 -2.93
CA GLU A 827 -27.63 19.31 -2.81
C GLU A 827 -26.77 20.01 -3.87
N VAL A 828 -25.54 19.52 -4.11
CA VAL A 828 -24.69 20.06 -5.18
C VAL A 828 -25.36 19.85 -6.55
N ALA A 829 -26.02 18.72 -6.77
CA ALA A 829 -26.74 18.46 -8.02
C ALA A 829 -27.96 19.38 -8.24
N ASN A 830 -28.70 19.74 -7.18
CA ASN A 830 -29.97 20.48 -7.28
C ASN A 830 -29.85 21.99 -6.97
N PHE A 831 -28.91 22.38 -6.11
CA PHE A 831 -28.74 23.76 -5.62
C PHE A 831 -27.33 24.32 -5.88
N GLY A 832 -26.35 23.45 -6.16
CA GLY A 832 -24.96 23.83 -6.42
C GLY A 832 -24.14 24.16 -5.16
N SER A 833 -24.67 23.93 -3.96
CA SER A 833 -24.01 24.23 -2.69
C SER A 833 -24.69 23.58 -1.49
N ILE A 834 -23.89 22.91 -0.65
CA ILE A 834 -24.27 22.21 0.61
C ILE A 834 -24.61 23.14 1.80
N THR A 835 -25.14 24.33 1.53
CA THR A 835 -25.42 25.37 2.55
C THR A 835 -26.53 26.36 2.15
N THR A 836 -27.16 26.14 0.99
CA THR A 836 -28.10 27.12 0.40
C THR A 836 -29.56 26.78 0.64
N GLN A 837 -29.83 25.56 1.06
CA GLN A 837 -31.11 25.02 1.48
C GLN A 837 -30.90 24.24 2.78
N ASP A 838 -32.01 23.78 3.37
CA ASP A 838 -31.96 22.75 4.39
C ASP A 838 -33.05 21.68 4.10
N SER A 839 -33.04 20.57 4.84
CA SER A 839 -34.07 19.51 4.77
C SER A 839 -35.53 20.00 4.86
N SER A 840 -35.79 21.15 5.51
CA SER A 840 -37.12 21.75 5.66
C SER A 840 -37.49 22.75 4.56
N GLY A 841 -36.55 23.05 3.66
CA GLY A 841 -36.76 23.92 2.52
C GLY A 841 -37.81 23.37 1.56
N ASN A 842 -38.46 24.28 0.84
CA ASN A 842 -39.41 23.96 -0.23
C ASN A 842 -39.30 25.09 -1.27
N SER A 843 -38.42 24.89 -2.25
CA SER A 843 -38.01 25.95 -3.17
C SER A 843 -39.04 26.24 -4.26
N ASP A 844 -39.72 25.20 -4.75
CA ASP A 844 -40.69 25.28 -5.85
C ASP A 844 -42.16 25.51 -5.42
N ARG A 845 -42.48 25.20 -4.15
CA ARG A 845 -43.77 25.37 -3.45
C ARG A 845 -44.84 24.35 -3.81
N ASP A 846 -44.45 23.12 -4.10
CA ASP A 846 -45.38 22.00 -4.39
C ASP A 846 -46.05 21.37 -3.13
N LEU A 847 -45.54 21.71 -1.94
CA LEU A 847 -45.85 21.21 -0.57
C LEU A 847 -45.04 20.02 -0.04
N LEU A 848 -44.08 19.48 -0.79
CA LEU A 848 -43.07 18.53 -0.33
C LEU A 848 -41.80 19.28 0.13
N ASP A 849 -41.17 18.85 1.22
CA ASP A 849 -39.91 19.46 1.69
C ASP A 849 -38.69 18.79 1.04
N ASN A 850 -37.51 19.41 1.11
CA ASN A 850 -36.31 18.91 0.44
C ASN A 850 -35.92 17.48 0.89
N PHE A 851 -36.19 17.11 2.14
CA PHE A 851 -36.02 15.72 2.61
C PHE A 851 -37.02 14.76 1.97
N GLY A 852 -38.27 15.19 1.81
CA GLY A 852 -39.27 14.51 0.99
C GLY A 852 -38.84 14.35 -0.46
N GLU A 853 -38.35 15.43 -1.08
CA GLU A 853 -37.85 15.46 -2.46
C GLU A 853 -36.71 14.46 -2.67
N LEU A 854 -35.75 14.44 -1.73
CA LEU A 854 -34.65 13.48 -1.69
C LEU A 854 -35.14 12.03 -1.60
N GLY A 855 -36.02 11.72 -0.64
CA GLY A 855 -36.53 10.36 -0.42
C GLY A 855 -37.45 9.84 -1.53
N PHE A 856 -38.28 10.71 -2.11
CA PHE A 856 -39.15 10.33 -3.24
C PHE A 856 -38.45 10.43 -4.61
N GLY A 857 -37.23 11.00 -4.66
CA GLY A 857 -36.43 11.08 -5.87
C GLY A 857 -37.05 12.02 -6.90
N THR A 858 -37.49 13.18 -6.44
CA THR A 858 -38.13 14.25 -7.22
C THR A 858 -37.19 15.46 -7.32
N ASN A 859 -37.59 16.48 -8.08
CA ASN A 859 -36.77 17.66 -8.33
C ASN A 859 -37.26 18.86 -7.50
N PRO A 860 -36.51 19.32 -6.47
CA PRO A 860 -36.92 20.38 -5.54
C PRO A 860 -37.04 21.79 -6.19
N ASN A 861 -36.77 21.88 -7.49
CA ASN A 861 -36.86 23.09 -8.30
C ASN A 861 -37.95 23.01 -9.40
N ASP A 862 -38.70 21.90 -9.52
CA ASP A 862 -39.75 21.73 -10.54
C ASP A 862 -41.09 21.28 -9.91
N PRO A 863 -42.04 22.20 -9.70
CA PRO A 863 -43.29 21.95 -8.95
C PRO A 863 -44.30 21.10 -9.73
N VAL A 864 -43.84 20.42 -10.79
CA VAL A 864 -44.59 19.47 -11.62
C VAL A 864 -44.11 18.03 -11.39
N ASP A 865 -42.89 17.79 -10.90
CA ASP A 865 -42.36 16.44 -10.61
C ASP A 865 -42.68 15.98 -9.17
N SER A 866 -43.87 16.27 -8.67
CA SER A 866 -44.26 15.87 -7.31
C SER A 866 -44.35 14.35 -7.13
N ALA A 867 -44.05 13.88 -5.91
CA ALA A 867 -43.99 12.46 -5.57
C ALA A 867 -45.32 11.72 -5.84
N PRO A 868 -45.36 10.74 -6.76
CA PRO A 868 -46.61 10.09 -7.13
C PRO A 868 -47.02 9.01 -6.12
N LEU A 869 -47.83 9.37 -5.13
CA LEU A 869 -48.60 8.40 -4.35
C LEU A 869 -49.88 8.02 -5.10
N ARG A 870 -49.96 6.77 -5.57
CA ARG A 870 -51.11 6.20 -6.27
C ARG A 870 -51.79 5.15 -5.40
N THR A 871 -53.08 4.95 -5.63
CA THR A 871 -53.86 3.88 -4.99
C THR A 871 -54.63 3.10 -6.06
N SER A 872 -54.72 1.79 -5.89
CA SER A 872 -55.38 0.87 -6.83
C SER A 872 -56.13 -0.23 -6.09
N PHE A 873 -56.98 -0.94 -6.82
CA PHE A 873 -57.59 -2.18 -6.36
C PHE A 873 -57.30 -3.29 -7.37
N GLU A 874 -56.75 -4.40 -6.92
CA GLU A 874 -56.61 -5.62 -7.69
C GLU A 874 -57.56 -6.69 -7.12
N GLY A 875 -58.68 -6.92 -7.81
CA GLY A 875 -59.78 -7.71 -7.25
C GLY A 875 -60.41 -7.03 -6.03
N ASN A 876 -60.22 -7.64 -4.85
CA ASN A 876 -60.68 -7.09 -3.56
C ASN A 876 -59.53 -6.48 -2.73
N GLU A 877 -58.31 -6.47 -3.25
CA GLU A 877 -57.11 -6.11 -2.51
C GLU A 877 -56.78 -4.63 -2.76
N PHE A 878 -56.68 -3.84 -1.69
CA PHE A 878 -56.29 -2.45 -1.79
C PHE A 878 -54.76 -2.34 -1.86
N GLN A 879 -54.27 -1.59 -2.84
CA GLN A 879 -52.86 -1.40 -3.12
C GLN A 879 -52.50 0.08 -3.08
N ILE A 880 -51.26 0.36 -2.66
CA ILE A 880 -50.63 1.67 -2.78
C ILE A 880 -49.35 1.56 -3.59
N THR A 881 -49.03 2.57 -4.40
CA THR A 881 -47.77 2.65 -5.16
C THR A 881 -47.13 4.01 -4.91
N TYR A 882 -45.84 4.04 -4.60
CA TYR A 882 -45.07 5.27 -4.40
C TYR A 882 -43.63 5.12 -4.92
N ARG A 883 -42.97 6.25 -5.26
CA ARG A 883 -41.53 6.26 -5.58
C ARG A 883 -40.69 6.07 -4.31
N ARG A 884 -39.54 5.42 -4.40
CA ARG A 884 -38.53 5.37 -3.33
C ARG A 884 -37.14 5.16 -3.91
N ILE A 885 -36.10 5.48 -3.15
CA ILE A 885 -34.74 5.03 -3.46
C ILE A 885 -34.69 3.49 -3.45
N ALA A 886 -34.04 2.89 -4.43
CA ALA A 886 -33.93 1.45 -4.62
C ALA A 886 -32.70 0.85 -3.89
N GLY A 887 -32.71 -0.47 -3.67
CA GLY A 887 -31.57 -1.20 -3.09
C GLY A 887 -31.51 -1.25 -1.55
N GLY A 888 -32.54 -0.73 -0.86
CA GLY A 888 -32.72 -0.87 0.58
C GLY A 888 -33.08 -2.27 1.07
N SER A 889 -33.04 -2.43 2.38
CA SER A 889 -33.54 -3.60 3.11
C SER A 889 -34.97 -3.37 3.60
N GLU A 890 -35.78 -4.43 3.64
CA GLU A 890 -37.11 -4.39 4.28
C GLU A 890 -37.13 -5.32 5.48
N GLU A 891 -37.31 -4.76 6.68
CA GLU A 891 -37.53 -5.52 7.90
C GLU A 891 -38.86 -5.11 8.51
N ASN A 892 -39.68 -6.08 8.92
CA ASN A 892 -40.84 -5.79 9.76
C ASN A 892 -41.85 -4.78 9.14
N GLY A 893 -41.93 -4.70 7.81
CA GLY A 893 -42.78 -3.74 7.08
C GLY A 893 -42.26 -2.30 7.08
N VAL A 894 -40.98 -2.09 7.40
CA VAL A 894 -40.25 -0.83 7.26
C VAL A 894 -39.14 -1.04 6.25
N TYR A 895 -39.11 -0.21 5.22
CA TYR A 895 -38.03 -0.21 4.23
C TYR A 895 -36.99 0.84 4.58
N THR A 896 -35.70 0.50 4.52
CA THR A 896 -34.59 1.38 4.90
C THR A 896 -33.50 1.40 3.83
N VAL A 897 -33.11 2.58 3.37
CA VAL A 897 -32.08 2.79 2.33
C VAL A 897 -31.41 4.15 2.51
N GLU A 898 -30.09 4.23 2.27
CA GLU A 898 -29.32 5.49 2.30
C GLU A 898 -29.54 6.37 3.56
N GLY A 899 -29.92 5.79 4.70
CA GLY A 899 -30.21 6.56 5.93
C GLY A 899 -31.67 7.00 6.10
N ILE A 900 -32.57 6.60 5.19
CA ILE A 900 -33.99 6.95 5.18
C ILE A 900 -34.86 5.71 5.42
N ARG A 901 -35.74 5.75 6.42
CA ARG A 901 -36.83 4.79 6.62
C ARG A 901 -38.11 5.27 5.95
N TYR A 902 -38.84 4.33 5.33
CA TYR A 902 -40.14 4.53 4.72
C TYR A 902 -41.17 3.74 5.52
N LEU A 903 -42.07 4.45 6.21
CA LEU A 903 -43.12 3.87 7.02
C LEU A 903 -44.48 4.09 6.35
N ILE A 904 -45.22 3.00 6.13
CA ILE A 904 -46.59 3.03 5.63
C ILE A 904 -47.53 3.10 6.83
N GLU A 905 -48.21 4.22 7.00
CA GLU A 905 -49.10 4.47 8.15
C GLU A 905 -50.55 4.65 7.73
N LEU A 906 -51.47 4.13 8.54
CA LEU A 906 -52.91 4.23 8.35
C LEU A 906 -53.55 4.93 9.56
N SER A 907 -54.41 5.93 9.31
CA SER A 907 -55.22 6.58 10.35
C SER A 907 -56.68 6.73 9.95
N SER A 908 -57.57 6.77 10.94
CA SER A 908 -59.00 7.07 10.74
C SER A 908 -59.31 8.58 10.85
N ASP A 909 -58.36 9.40 11.31
CA ASP A 909 -58.49 10.85 11.42
C ASP A 909 -57.27 11.55 10.79
N LEU A 910 -57.51 12.31 9.72
CA LEU A 910 -56.48 13.09 9.03
C LEU A 910 -55.95 14.27 9.87
N ARG A 911 -56.72 14.75 10.85
CA ARG A 911 -56.37 15.93 11.67
C ARG A 911 -55.64 15.56 12.95
N ASN A 912 -56.01 14.44 13.57
CA ASN A 912 -55.37 13.91 14.76
C ASN A 912 -54.75 12.56 14.39
N TRP A 913 -53.56 12.63 13.77
CA TRP A 913 -52.93 11.45 13.19
C TRP A 913 -52.43 10.48 14.27
N GLU A 914 -53.19 9.41 14.47
CA GLU A 914 -52.84 8.28 15.35
C GLU A 914 -52.64 7.05 14.45
N PRO A 915 -51.41 6.51 14.32
CA PRO A 915 -51.14 5.33 13.49
C PRO A 915 -51.82 4.07 14.03
N THR A 916 -52.54 3.37 13.16
CA THR A 916 -53.18 2.08 13.49
C THR A 916 -52.13 0.98 13.59
N ALA A 917 -52.14 0.20 14.67
CA ALA A 917 -51.17 -0.87 14.88
C ALA A 917 -51.46 -2.07 13.94
N GLY A 918 -50.77 -2.14 12.80
CA GLY A 918 -50.83 -3.26 11.87
C GLY A 918 -49.89 -3.07 10.68
N ARG A 919 -48.89 -3.97 10.53
CA ARG A 919 -47.91 -3.96 9.43
C ARG A 919 -48.46 -4.71 8.22
N SER A 920 -48.27 -4.18 7.01
CA SER A 920 -48.53 -4.88 5.75
C SER A 920 -47.42 -5.88 5.46
N ASN A 921 -47.76 -7.03 4.86
CA ASN A 921 -46.79 -7.93 4.23
C ASN A 921 -46.63 -7.53 2.76
N PRO A 922 -45.41 -7.38 2.22
CA PRO A 922 -45.21 -7.06 0.82
C PRO A 922 -45.48 -8.26 -0.11
N ILE A 923 -46.26 -8.02 -1.17
CA ILE A 923 -46.18 -8.77 -2.43
C ILE A 923 -46.10 -7.72 -3.53
N GLY A 924 -44.94 -7.61 -4.18
CA GLY A 924 -44.70 -6.69 -5.29
C GLY A 924 -43.26 -6.78 -5.76
N THR A 925 -43.05 -6.78 -7.08
CA THR A 925 -41.71 -6.71 -7.69
C THR A 925 -41.56 -5.33 -8.33
N PRO A 926 -40.45 -4.59 -8.11
CA PRO A 926 -40.30 -3.24 -8.66
C PRO A 926 -40.34 -3.22 -10.20
N LEU A 927 -40.99 -2.20 -10.76
CA LEU A 927 -40.84 -1.85 -12.17
C LEU A 927 -39.72 -0.82 -12.29
N ALA A 928 -38.61 -1.22 -12.90
CA ALA A 928 -37.44 -0.36 -13.07
C ALA A 928 -37.73 0.81 -14.03
N VAL A 929 -37.61 2.02 -13.50
CA VAL A 929 -37.30 3.24 -14.26
C VAL A 929 -35.90 3.66 -13.82
N GLY A 930 -35.03 4.03 -14.76
CA GLY A 930 -33.61 4.22 -14.48
C GLY A 930 -33.30 5.41 -13.54
N LYS A 931 -32.11 5.37 -12.93
CA LYS A 931 -31.53 6.34 -11.96
C LYS A 931 -31.97 6.18 -10.49
N ARG A 932 -31.65 5.02 -9.88
CA ARG A 932 -31.77 4.73 -8.42
C ARG A 932 -33.17 4.82 -7.79
N ILE A 933 -34.20 5.33 -8.46
CA ILE A 933 -35.56 5.43 -7.93
C ILE A 933 -36.44 4.33 -8.52
N GLU A 934 -37.22 3.64 -7.69
CA GLU A 934 -38.19 2.62 -8.11
C GLU A 934 -39.62 2.98 -7.69
N GLU A 935 -40.62 2.54 -8.46
CA GLU A 935 -42.02 2.54 -8.00
C GLU A 935 -42.30 1.23 -7.25
N ALA A 936 -42.54 1.32 -5.95
CA ALA A 936 -42.85 0.20 -5.07
C ALA A 936 -44.35 0.10 -4.83
N THR A 937 -44.93 -1.09 -5.03
CA THR A 937 -46.37 -1.36 -4.81
C THR A 937 -46.58 -2.29 -3.63
N TYR A 938 -47.45 -1.90 -2.71
CA TYR A 938 -47.76 -2.60 -1.46
C TYR A 938 -49.25 -2.93 -1.36
N GLN A 939 -49.54 -4.19 -1.00
CA GLN A 939 -50.88 -4.64 -0.61
C GLN A 939 -51.16 -4.30 0.86
N ILE A 940 -52.32 -3.71 1.15
CA ILE A 940 -52.76 -3.38 2.50
C ILE A 940 -53.87 -4.35 2.93
N ASN A 941 -53.65 -5.06 4.04
CA ASN A 941 -54.62 -6.01 4.58
C ASN A 941 -55.85 -5.29 5.14
N SER A 942 -57.03 -5.62 4.60
CA SER A 942 -58.28 -4.91 4.89
C SER A 942 -58.98 -5.36 6.19
N GLU A 943 -58.57 -4.81 7.34
CA GLU A 943 -59.46 -4.62 8.51
C GLU A 943 -59.99 -3.18 8.60
N ILE A 944 -60.25 -2.57 7.44
CA ILE A 944 -60.82 -1.22 7.32
C ILE A 944 -62.32 -1.28 7.66
N GLY A 945 -62.62 -1.23 8.96
CA GLY A 945 -63.99 -1.23 9.51
C GLY A 945 -64.70 0.14 9.48
N ASN A 946 -64.09 1.15 8.85
CA ASN A 946 -64.60 2.53 8.76
C ASN A 946 -64.78 2.94 7.30
N ASP A 947 -65.78 3.77 7.01
CA ASP A 947 -66.10 4.26 5.66
C ASP A 947 -64.98 5.15 5.04
N GLN A 948 -64.00 5.59 5.83
CA GLN A 948 -62.83 6.37 5.40
C GLN A 948 -61.59 5.98 6.21
N VAL A 949 -60.44 5.85 5.52
CA VAL A 949 -59.09 5.70 6.08
C VAL A 949 -58.14 6.61 5.29
N PHE A 950 -57.21 7.23 5.99
CA PHE A 950 -56.14 8.05 5.44
C PHE A 950 -54.82 7.30 5.49
N ILE A 951 -53.97 7.55 4.50
CA ILE A 951 -52.69 6.86 4.30
C ILE A 951 -51.59 7.91 4.25
N ARG A 952 -50.48 7.65 4.93
CA ARG A 952 -49.26 8.46 4.89
C ARG A 952 -48.08 7.54 4.58
N ILE A 953 -47.25 7.95 3.62
CA ILE A 953 -45.87 7.48 3.55
C ILE A 953 -45.07 8.47 4.39
N HIS A 954 -44.54 8.00 5.51
CA HIS A 954 -43.76 8.80 6.43
C HIS A 954 -42.29 8.46 6.21
N LEU A 955 -41.50 9.46 5.81
CA LEU A 955 -40.05 9.36 5.71
C LEU A 955 -39.45 9.75 7.06
N GLU A 956 -38.53 8.95 7.57
CA GLU A 956 -37.87 9.16 8.87
C GLU A 956 -36.36 8.92 8.70
N SER A 957 -35.53 9.90 9.04
CA SER A 957 -34.07 9.70 9.07
C SER A 957 -33.68 8.64 10.12
N VAL A 958 -32.63 7.88 9.83
CA VAL A 958 -31.87 7.08 10.83
C VAL A 958 -30.47 7.63 11.09
N ALA A 959 -30.08 8.71 10.41
CA ALA A 959 -28.94 9.51 10.81
C ALA A 959 -29.27 10.35 12.08
N PRO A 960 -28.27 10.76 12.88
CA PRO A 960 -28.45 11.51 14.13
C PRO A 960 -29.16 12.86 14.01
#